data_AF-A0A7D9I8Z5-F1
#
_entry.id   AF-A0A7D9I8Z5-F1
#
_cell.length_a   1.000
_cell.length_b   1.000
_cell.length_c   1.000
_cell.angle_alpha   90.00
_cell.angle_beta   90.00
_cell.angle_gamma   90.00
#
_symmetry.space_group_name_H-M   'P 1'
#
loop_
_entity.id
_entity.type
_entity.pdbx_description
1 polymer ?
#
loop_
_entity_poly.entity_id
_entity_poly.type
_entity_poly.pdbx_seq_one_letter_code
_entity_poly.pdbx_strand_id
1 'polypeptide(L)'
;MFSSFRNGRNLVENCDVSDGEISPLSLCIMGKSRIGRRRKYSHRIYKTSTTDIIDDDQGLPYKFQFHLRNLPATIFTHPSINNFIEVFELLVNVDILAERWTLVNHDHPFLMLSTFCENGTLPPSVEKTVIVNEDLTWNCIIKNKNVKENVHGICNTLNNTNAFVMLLDFMDACKVCSGIQDNKLIELSKLKNRNGVFKDRQGNIRGELKDDDVIRPVDCCGVVPTTANGNLCDCCKSYRKCLLTILLREKRKLLCEVSVVKANTKVNSHCPWKHLSEEEHKQRVNNCRQGRQQQFRQIQRLKKRFEDESIELVPDDHTVMETLFTDLQSQNKCENKNDFKSLLLEEQEKAMECSDKRGRRWHPLIIRWCFQMHATSPKAYQMLRESGILTLPHSRTLHDYSHCFKANIGFDSNFLDIVKKDFLGRCNPKECDSWIGIIHDEVSLRQDLVFDDSGRLVGFVNLGSTQNAIDSLEDSLSVGGCSTSSPVEATHMIQFMAVSLCSDWKMPIAFFPTTTIKSFALFNLFWKCVEELEERDFKVLTTTCDGASPHRTFYKYHIIPGDTRTKILYKTPNPYADEERPLFFICDPVHLLKTTRNNWENSFWKNKTKKLRNNNRWISWLQLIDAFENDINDSNASGLRILHKLNNDHLFLNPYLRMRVYLAAQVFSNRVACAMTVQGKAGTEETIKFVKNMNDFFDCLNANKVSTKFEFKSVYRCADDRRLVWLKTDFLKYFQDWEEWALGQTDVPLSERKQYFISDQTWEDVDYVVATKFNQDPIEKFFGKLRQQRGAYGTFTCSEFQQSFASTSFCQTHAMKVVRRLKRNGGSLDDLDPDLKIAKHKVIKK
;
A
#
# COMPACT_ATOMS: atom_id res chain seq x y z
N MET A 1 54.91 29.28 -6.49
CA MET A 1 54.45 28.62 -7.72
C MET A 1 53.00 28.23 -7.53
N PHE A 2 52.06 29.14 -7.84
CA PHE A 2 51.13 29.09 -8.99
C PHE A 2 50.16 27.89 -8.90
N SER A 3 48.90 28.05 -8.46
CA SER A 3 47.68 28.62 -9.14
C SER A 3 46.74 27.45 -9.51
N SER A 4 45.43 27.42 -9.29
CA SER A 4 44.34 28.42 -9.40
C SER A 4 43.11 27.88 -8.62
N PHE A 5 42.43 28.63 -7.75
CA PHE A 5 41.35 29.62 -7.99
C PHE A 5 40.07 29.02 -8.64
N ARG A 6 38.80 29.32 -8.27
CA ARG A 6 38.15 30.24 -7.31
C ARG A 6 36.61 30.01 -7.42
N ASN A 7 35.84 30.38 -6.36
CA ASN A 7 34.47 30.97 -6.29
C ASN A 7 33.41 30.66 -7.39
N GLY A 8 32.10 30.51 -7.15
CA GLY A 8 31.20 31.12 -6.15
C GLY A 8 30.06 31.87 -6.87
N ARG A 9 28.86 31.88 -6.25
CA ARG A 9 27.70 32.80 -6.40
C ARG A 9 26.58 32.50 -7.42
N ASN A 10 25.37 32.68 -6.85
CA ASN A 10 24.06 33.01 -7.42
C ASN A 10 24.11 34.02 -8.57
N LEU A 11 23.14 33.93 -9.48
CA LEU A 11 22.48 35.09 -10.09
C LEU A 11 21.02 34.74 -10.45
N VAL A 12 20.15 35.61 -9.96
CA VAL A 12 18.74 35.81 -10.32
C VAL A 12 18.74 36.67 -11.58
N GLU A 13 17.89 36.38 -12.56
CA GLU A 13 17.48 37.37 -13.55
C GLU A 13 15.96 37.32 -13.75
N ASN A 14 15.38 38.50 -13.57
CA ASN A 14 14.01 38.91 -13.87
C ASN A 14 13.75 38.89 -15.38
N CYS A 15 12.50 38.69 -15.78
CA CYS A 15 11.97 39.29 -17.00
C CYS A 15 10.49 39.62 -16.80
N ASP A 16 10.16 40.80 -17.31
CA ASP A 16 9.04 41.67 -16.97
C ASP A 16 7.68 41.29 -17.55
N VAL A 17 6.68 41.93 -16.95
CA VAL A 17 5.30 42.10 -17.42
C VAL A 17 5.27 43.03 -18.64
N SER A 18 4.50 42.68 -19.67
CA SER A 18 3.95 43.65 -20.61
C SER A 18 2.54 43.24 -21.05
N ASP A 19 1.59 44.12 -20.76
CA ASP A 19 0.19 44.10 -21.17
C ASP A 19 0.01 44.25 -22.70
N GLY A 20 -1.11 43.73 -23.22
CA GLY A 20 -1.54 43.96 -24.60
C GLY A 20 -2.84 43.23 -24.95
N GLU A 21 -3.91 43.99 -25.09
CA GLU A 21 -5.32 43.61 -25.18
C GLU A 21 -5.78 42.90 -26.48
N ILE A 22 -7.04 42.43 -26.43
CA ILE A 22 -8.06 42.26 -27.51
C ILE A 22 -8.49 40.81 -27.83
N SER A 23 -9.79 40.57 -27.61
CA SER A 23 -10.64 39.44 -28.04
C SER A 23 -11.51 39.89 -29.25
N PRO A 24 -12.47 39.12 -29.86
CA PRO A 24 -12.89 37.72 -29.72
C PRO A 24 -13.17 36.99 -31.09
N LEU A 25 -13.80 35.80 -31.03
CA LEU A 25 -14.36 34.91 -32.10
C LEU A 25 -13.38 33.90 -32.74
N SER A 26 -13.67 32.62 -33.02
CA SER A 26 -14.77 31.70 -32.69
C SER A 26 -14.39 30.26 -33.14
N LEU A 27 -15.00 29.26 -32.51
CA LEU A 27 -15.23 27.87 -32.95
C LEU A 27 -14.15 26.74 -32.89
N CYS A 28 -14.63 25.64 -32.26
CA CYS A 28 -14.46 24.21 -32.56
C CYS A 28 -13.26 23.38 -32.05
N ILE A 29 -13.54 22.68 -30.93
CA ILE A 29 -13.39 21.22 -30.69
C ILE A 29 -12.19 20.52 -31.38
N MET A 30 -11.13 20.27 -30.60
CA MET A 30 -10.33 19.05 -30.71
C MET A 30 -9.86 18.60 -29.31
N GLY A 31 -10.31 17.41 -28.92
CA GLY A 31 -9.93 16.77 -27.66
C GLY A 31 -8.48 16.32 -27.69
N LYS A 32 -7.66 16.88 -26.79
CA LYS A 32 -6.37 16.30 -26.40
C LYS A 32 -6.53 15.60 -25.06
N SER A 33 -6.62 14.28 -25.16
CA SER A 33 -6.35 13.33 -24.10
C SER A 33 -4.90 13.47 -23.65
N ARG A 34 -4.67 13.66 -22.34
CA ARG A 34 -3.40 13.28 -21.69
C ARG A 34 -3.57 13.13 -20.17
N ILE A 35 -3.14 11.94 -19.73
CA ILE A 35 -2.42 11.66 -18.49
C ILE A 35 -3.25 11.52 -17.19
N GLY A 36 -3.14 10.33 -16.58
CA GLY A 36 -3.26 10.21 -15.13
C GLY A 36 -4.11 9.04 -14.61
N ARG A 37 -3.54 7.84 -14.60
CA ARG A 37 -3.98 6.78 -13.67
C ARG A 37 -3.72 7.25 -12.23
N ARG A 38 -4.77 7.65 -11.50
CA ARG A 38 -4.78 7.57 -10.03
C ARG A 38 -5.63 6.38 -9.61
N ARG A 39 -4.96 5.37 -9.03
CA ARG A 39 -5.61 4.33 -8.23
C ARG A 39 -6.31 5.03 -7.07
N LYS A 40 -7.62 4.79 -6.90
CA LYS A 40 -8.38 5.17 -5.72
C LYS A 40 -7.88 4.36 -4.53
N TYR A 41 -6.87 4.86 -3.83
CA TYR A 41 -6.79 4.66 -2.39
C TYR A 41 -7.84 5.57 -1.75
N SER A 42 -8.70 4.99 -0.93
CA SER A 42 -9.54 5.70 0.02
C SER A 42 -8.63 6.40 1.03
N HIS A 43 -8.23 7.63 0.73
CA HIS A 43 -7.83 8.56 1.76
C HIS A 43 -9.10 8.93 2.54
N ARG A 44 -9.22 8.40 3.77
CA ARG A 44 -9.82 9.20 4.85
C ARG A 44 -8.92 10.41 4.98
N ILE A 45 -9.28 11.48 4.29
CA ILE A 45 -8.81 12.82 4.62
C ILE A 45 -9.60 13.16 5.88
N TYR A 46 -8.98 12.96 7.04
CA TYR A 46 -9.29 13.85 8.15
C TYR A 46 -8.79 15.22 7.68
N LYS A 47 -9.72 16.09 7.28
CA LYS A 47 -9.49 17.52 7.44
C LYS A 47 -9.55 17.72 8.96
N THR A 48 -8.41 17.52 9.62
CA THR A 48 -8.07 18.39 10.74
C THR A 48 -8.07 19.79 10.14
N SER A 49 -9.09 20.56 10.48
CA SER A 49 -9.02 22.01 10.44
C SER A 49 -7.71 22.41 11.09
N THR A 50 -6.76 22.86 10.28
CA THR A 50 -5.74 23.79 10.75
C THR A 50 -6.51 24.98 11.31
N THR A 51 -6.62 25.05 12.63
CA THR A 51 -6.77 26.33 13.29
C THR A 51 -5.48 27.07 13.01
N ASP A 52 -5.47 27.79 11.90
CA ASP A 52 -4.56 28.91 11.75
C ASP A 52 -4.91 29.85 12.92
N ILE A 53 -4.00 29.92 13.89
CA ILE A 53 -3.97 31.02 14.84
C ILE A 53 -3.62 32.22 13.97
N ILE A 54 -4.66 32.93 13.54
CA ILE A 54 -4.54 34.23 12.89
C ILE A 54 -4.25 35.21 14.03
N ASP A 55 -3.12 35.90 13.93
CA ASP A 55 -2.75 37.02 14.80
C ASP A 55 -3.91 38.01 14.95
N ASP A 56 -4.06 38.51 16.17
CA ASP A 56 -5.15 39.35 16.69
C ASP A 56 -5.08 40.81 16.17
N ASP A 57 -4.77 41.00 14.88
CA ASP A 57 -4.66 42.33 14.26
C ASP A 57 -5.41 42.40 12.92
N GLN A 58 -6.72 42.10 12.97
CA GLN A 58 -7.65 42.36 11.86
C GLN A 58 -8.17 43.80 11.99
N GLY A 59 -7.53 44.76 11.33
CA GLY A 59 -8.06 46.12 11.21
C GLY A 59 -9.41 46.16 10.50
N LEU A 60 -10.24 47.18 10.81
CA LEU A 60 -11.52 47.45 10.14
C LEU A 60 -11.38 47.31 8.61
N PRO A 61 -12.28 46.59 7.91
CA PRO A 61 -12.24 46.51 6.45
C PRO A 61 -12.19 47.91 5.85
N TYR A 62 -11.33 48.11 4.84
CA TYR A 62 -10.98 49.43 4.29
C TYR A 62 -12.21 50.28 3.91
N LYS A 63 -13.31 49.62 3.52
CA LYS A 63 -14.60 50.26 3.19
C LYS A 63 -15.29 50.96 4.38
N PHE A 64 -15.08 50.50 5.61
CA PHE A 64 -15.66 51.10 6.81
C PHE A 64 -14.74 52.13 7.46
N GLN A 65 -13.43 52.05 7.20
CA GLN A 65 -12.40 52.86 7.87
C GLN A 65 -12.55 54.38 7.66
N PHE A 66 -13.10 54.83 6.52
CA PHE A 66 -13.30 56.25 6.24
C PHE A 66 -14.57 56.83 6.88
N HIS A 67 -15.68 56.09 6.89
CA HIS A 67 -16.98 56.58 7.38
C HIS A 67 -17.10 56.57 8.91
N LEU A 68 -16.39 55.65 9.57
CA LEU A 68 -16.38 55.51 11.03
C LEU A 68 -15.44 56.49 11.76
N ARG A 69 -14.65 57.32 11.03
CA ARG A 69 -13.74 58.34 11.61
C ARG A 69 -14.44 59.46 12.37
N ASN A 70 -15.74 59.65 12.16
CA ASN A 70 -16.52 60.72 12.80
C ASN A 70 -16.99 60.36 14.23
N LEU A 71 -16.73 59.13 14.69
CA LEU A 71 -17.06 58.67 16.03
C LEU A 71 -15.84 58.81 16.97
N PRO A 72 -16.02 59.27 18.23
CA PRO A 72 -14.95 59.30 19.23
C PRO A 72 -14.23 57.95 19.39
N ALA A 73 -12.90 57.96 19.52
CA ALA A 73 -12.09 56.75 19.67
C ALA A 73 -12.53 55.85 20.84
N THR A 74 -13.13 56.44 21.88
CA THR A 74 -13.66 55.74 23.06
C THR A 74 -14.82 54.79 22.74
N ILE A 75 -15.59 55.06 21.68
CA ILE A 75 -16.68 54.19 21.21
C ILE A 75 -16.11 52.88 20.66
N PHE A 76 -14.93 52.92 20.04
CA PHE A 76 -14.32 51.73 19.44
C PHE A 76 -13.63 50.80 20.45
N THR A 77 -13.21 51.36 21.59
CA THR A 77 -12.44 50.63 22.61
C THR A 77 -13.30 49.97 23.68
N HIS A 78 -14.52 50.45 23.90
CA HIS A 78 -15.45 49.89 24.90
C HIS A 78 -16.59 49.13 24.23
N PRO A 79 -16.68 47.79 24.39
CA PRO A 79 -17.79 47.02 23.85
C PRO A 79 -19.03 47.18 24.76
N SER A 80 -20.07 47.82 24.26
CA SER A 80 -21.38 47.92 24.92
C SER A 80 -22.49 47.85 23.87
N ILE A 81 -23.67 47.39 24.27
CA ILE A 81 -24.84 47.33 23.38
C ILE A 81 -25.17 48.72 22.83
N ASN A 82 -25.10 49.77 23.66
CA ASN A 82 -25.36 51.14 23.23
C ASN A 82 -24.34 51.61 22.18
N ASN A 83 -23.06 51.29 22.36
CA ASN A 83 -22.03 51.62 21.37
C ASN A 83 -22.24 50.87 20.04
N PHE A 84 -22.71 49.61 20.09
CA PHE A 84 -23.05 48.85 18.89
C PHE A 84 -24.26 49.43 18.15
N ILE A 85 -25.28 49.93 18.87
CA ILE A 85 -26.45 50.61 18.28
C ILE A 85 -26.03 51.91 17.58
N GLU A 86 -25.23 52.76 18.23
CA GLU A 86 -24.75 54.01 17.62
C GLU A 86 -23.93 53.76 16.34
N VAL A 87 -23.05 52.76 16.36
CA VAL A 87 -22.29 52.34 15.18
C VAL A 87 -23.21 51.82 14.08
N PHE A 88 -24.22 51.01 14.43
CA PHE A 88 -25.20 50.49 13.47
C PHE A 88 -26.04 51.60 12.82
N GLU A 89 -26.58 52.54 13.59
CA GLU A 89 -27.38 53.65 13.07
C GLU A 89 -26.59 54.51 12.09
N LEU A 90 -25.29 54.74 12.36
CA LEU A 90 -24.41 55.46 11.44
C LEU A 90 -24.18 54.68 10.14
N LEU A 91 -23.95 53.37 10.22
CA LEU A 91 -23.77 52.51 9.04
C LEU A 91 -25.02 52.49 8.13
N VAL A 92 -26.22 52.52 8.73
CA VAL A 92 -27.49 52.59 7.99
C VAL A 92 -27.71 53.97 7.37
N ASN A 93 -27.45 55.05 8.12
CA ASN A 93 -27.65 56.42 7.64
C ASN A 93 -26.76 56.78 6.43
N VAL A 94 -25.60 56.14 6.31
CA VAL A 94 -24.64 56.37 5.22
C VAL A 94 -24.84 55.35 4.08
N ASP A 95 -25.86 54.49 4.15
CA ASP A 95 -26.24 53.49 3.13
C ASP A 95 -25.09 52.54 2.75
N ILE A 96 -24.29 52.13 3.74
CA ILE A 96 -23.08 51.30 3.54
C ILE A 96 -23.41 49.81 3.49
N LEU A 97 -24.43 49.37 4.23
CA LEU A 97 -24.88 47.98 4.25
C LEU A 97 -25.71 47.70 2.99
N ALA A 98 -25.39 46.60 2.30
CA ALA A 98 -26.04 46.22 1.06
C ALA A 98 -27.49 45.74 1.28
N GLU A 99 -27.80 45.15 2.43
CA GLU A 99 -29.16 44.78 2.83
C GLU A 99 -29.77 45.80 3.80
N ARG A 100 -31.09 45.97 3.75
CA ARG A 100 -31.84 46.82 4.69
C ARG A 100 -31.98 46.11 6.04
N TRP A 101 -31.02 46.32 6.92
CA TRP A 101 -31.07 45.90 8.31
C TRP A 101 -31.96 46.85 9.12
N THR A 102 -32.81 46.29 9.96
CA THR A 102 -33.67 47.03 10.88
C THR A 102 -33.37 46.60 12.31
N LEU A 103 -33.25 47.59 13.20
CA LEU A 103 -33.19 47.36 14.64
C LEU A 103 -34.58 46.97 15.14
N VAL A 104 -34.67 45.79 15.79
CA VAL A 104 -35.92 45.29 16.37
C VAL A 104 -35.94 45.66 17.85
N ASN A 105 -36.83 46.58 18.23
CA ASN A 105 -37.00 46.97 19.64
C ASN A 105 -37.65 45.83 20.44
N HIS A 106 -37.05 45.49 21.58
CA HIS A 106 -37.56 44.44 22.47
C HIS A 106 -37.36 44.87 23.93
N ASP A 107 -38.22 44.39 24.83
CA ASP A 107 -38.18 44.69 26.28
C ASP A 107 -37.00 44.01 27.02
N HIS A 108 -36.14 43.29 26.30
CA HIS A 108 -35.03 42.53 26.84
C HIS A 108 -33.69 43.19 26.47
N PRO A 109 -32.67 43.08 27.33
CA PRO A 109 -31.42 43.81 27.22
C PRO A 109 -30.44 43.21 26.19
N PHE A 110 -30.92 42.84 25.00
CA PHE A 110 -30.08 42.36 23.90
C PHE A 110 -30.32 43.19 22.63
N LEU A 111 -29.29 43.28 21.79
CA LEU A 111 -29.38 43.91 20.48
C LEU A 111 -29.86 42.88 19.45
N MET A 112 -30.92 43.19 18.71
CA MET A 112 -31.44 42.35 17.63
C MET A 112 -31.58 43.14 16.33
N LEU A 113 -30.84 42.72 15.31
CA LEU A 113 -30.85 43.30 13.98
C LEU A 113 -31.39 42.27 12.99
N SER A 114 -32.37 42.65 12.17
CA SER A 114 -32.99 41.73 11.21
C SER A 114 -33.13 42.33 9.82
N THR A 115 -33.04 41.49 8.79
CA THR A 115 -33.42 41.81 7.41
C THR A 115 -34.70 41.06 7.04
N PHE A 116 -35.54 41.67 6.21
CA PHE A 116 -36.84 41.11 5.81
C PHE A 116 -36.89 40.90 4.29
N CYS A 117 -37.52 39.80 3.87
CA CYS A 117 -37.66 39.47 2.45
C CYS A 117 -38.84 40.24 1.81
N GLU A 118 -38.61 40.95 0.70
CA GLU A 118 -39.66 41.74 0.00
C GLU A 118 -40.63 40.89 -0.85
N ASN A 119 -40.54 39.56 -0.82
CA ASN A 119 -41.23 38.63 -1.73
C ASN A 119 -42.74 38.39 -1.43
N GLY A 120 -43.51 39.44 -1.12
CA GLY A 120 -44.98 39.43 -1.21
C GLY A 120 -45.76 38.55 -0.22
N THR A 121 -45.12 37.89 0.73
CA THR A 121 -45.79 37.11 1.80
C THR A 121 -46.09 38.01 3.01
N LEU A 122 -47.36 38.03 3.47
CA LEU A 122 -47.79 38.71 4.69
C LEU A 122 -48.01 37.68 5.81
N PRO A 123 -47.39 37.83 7.01
CA PRO A 123 -46.41 38.85 7.39
C PRO A 123 -45.02 38.65 6.74
N PRO A 124 -44.20 39.71 6.61
CA PRO A 124 -42.87 39.64 6.00
C PRO A 124 -41.97 38.64 6.77
N SER A 125 -41.33 37.73 6.04
CA SER A 125 -40.47 36.72 6.64
C SER A 125 -39.07 37.29 6.92
N VAL A 126 -38.57 37.04 8.14
CA VAL A 126 -37.21 37.42 8.54
C VAL A 126 -36.20 36.55 7.78
N GLU A 127 -35.30 37.17 7.06
CA GLU A 127 -34.31 36.48 6.23
C GLU A 127 -33.02 36.21 7.00
N LYS A 128 -32.45 37.24 7.63
CA LYS A 128 -31.28 37.17 8.50
C LYS A 128 -31.55 37.90 9.81
N THR A 129 -31.00 37.39 10.90
CA THR A 129 -31.02 38.01 12.22
C THR A 129 -29.65 37.90 12.86
N VAL A 130 -29.16 38.99 13.42
CA VAL A 130 -28.00 39.04 14.31
C VAL A 130 -28.49 39.43 15.69
N ILE A 131 -28.15 38.62 16.69
CA ILE A 131 -28.49 38.86 18.10
C ILE A 131 -27.17 39.02 18.87
N VAL A 132 -27.04 40.09 19.65
CA VAL A 132 -25.94 40.29 20.60
C VAL A 132 -26.53 40.38 22.00
N ASN A 133 -26.16 39.45 22.86
CA ASN A 133 -26.64 39.33 24.23
C ASN A 133 -25.93 40.33 25.18
N GLU A 134 -26.43 40.46 26.41
CA GLU A 134 -25.81 41.30 27.46
C GLU A 134 -24.36 40.94 27.77
N ASP A 135 -24.02 39.65 27.69
CA ASP A 135 -22.66 39.15 27.90
C ASP A 135 -21.74 39.36 26.69
N LEU A 136 -22.19 40.14 25.69
CA LEU A 136 -21.52 40.44 24.43
C LEU A 136 -21.26 39.20 23.57
N THR A 137 -21.86 38.06 23.90
CA THR A 137 -21.90 36.92 22.99
C THR A 137 -22.92 37.18 21.90
N TRP A 138 -22.63 36.71 20.70
CA TRP A 138 -23.51 36.91 19.56
C TRP A 138 -23.99 35.59 18.97
N ASN A 139 -25.14 35.63 18.31
CA ASN A 139 -25.73 34.55 17.54
C ASN A 139 -26.26 35.09 16.22
N CYS A 140 -26.13 34.30 15.15
CA CYS A 140 -26.67 34.64 13.85
C CYS A 140 -27.69 33.59 13.43
N ILE A 141 -28.87 34.01 13.01
CA ILE A 141 -29.97 33.15 12.57
C ILE A 141 -30.31 33.52 11.14
N ILE A 142 -30.39 32.53 10.25
CA ILE A 142 -30.80 32.73 8.85
C ILE A 142 -31.90 31.73 8.53
N LYS A 143 -33.06 32.22 8.10
CA LYS A 143 -34.28 31.40 7.89
C LYS A 143 -34.51 30.37 8.99
N ASN A 144 -34.52 30.83 10.25
CA ASN A 144 -34.70 30.04 11.48
C ASN A 144 -33.63 28.97 11.77
N LYS A 145 -32.42 29.06 11.18
CA LYS A 145 -31.28 28.21 11.53
C LYS A 145 -30.14 29.02 12.12
N ASN A 146 -29.63 28.61 13.28
CA ASN A 146 -28.42 29.18 13.86
C ASN A 146 -27.20 28.83 12.97
N VAL A 147 -26.48 29.85 12.52
CA VAL A 147 -25.32 29.72 11.63
C VAL A 147 -24.00 30.09 12.30
N LYS A 148 -23.98 30.31 13.62
CA LYS A 148 -22.79 30.74 14.38
C LYS A 148 -21.54 29.91 14.07
N GLU A 149 -21.66 28.59 14.00
CA GLU A 149 -20.53 27.68 13.71
C GLU A 149 -19.92 27.85 12.30
N ASN A 150 -20.64 28.49 11.37
CA ASN A 150 -20.20 28.69 9.98
C ASN A 150 -19.58 30.07 9.74
N VAL A 151 -19.56 30.94 10.75
CA VAL A 151 -18.89 32.25 10.70
C VAL A 151 -17.49 32.05 11.27
N HIS A 152 -16.48 32.15 10.42
CA HIS A 152 -15.08 31.96 10.81
C HIS A 152 -14.36 33.30 10.85
N GLY A 153 -13.45 33.49 11.82
CA GLY A 153 -12.64 34.71 11.95
C GLY A 153 -13.21 35.78 12.88
N ILE A 154 -14.26 35.48 13.66
CA ILE A 154 -14.84 36.39 14.66
C ILE A 154 -14.91 35.67 16.01
N CYS A 155 -14.40 36.30 17.08
CA CYS A 155 -14.45 35.74 18.42
C CYS A 155 -15.88 35.54 18.91
N ASN A 156 -16.10 34.53 19.77
CA ASN A 156 -17.44 34.22 20.30
C ASN A 156 -18.04 35.33 21.19
N THR A 157 -17.20 36.21 21.72
CA THR A 157 -17.54 37.44 22.45
C THR A 157 -17.04 38.66 21.67
N LEU A 158 -17.86 39.69 21.54
CA LEU A 158 -17.50 40.94 20.86
C LEU A 158 -16.72 41.83 21.82
N ASN A 159 -15.40 41.67 21.85
CA ASN A 159 -14.53 42.40 22.78
C ASN A 159 -14.27 43.87 22.33
N ASN A 160 -14.59 44.22 21.09
CA ASN A 160 -14.47 45.57 20.54
C ASN A 160 -15.54 45.80 19.46
N THR A 161 -15.76 47.05 19.04
CA THR A 161 -16.73 47.36 17.98
C THR A 161 -16.23 46.95 16.59
N ASN A 162 -14.93 46.74 16.40
CA ASN A 162 -14.38 46.23 15.15
C ASN A 162 -14.88 44.81 14.85
N ALA A 163 -14.88 43.91 15.84
CA ALA A 163 -15.45 42.57 15.73
C ALA A 163 -16.95 42.61 15.39
N PHE A 164 -17.68 43.61 15.91
CA PHE A 164 -19.09 43.84 15.58
C PHE A 164 -19.28 44.27 14.12
N VAL A 165 -18.46 45.20 13.61
CA VAL A 165 -18.51 45.65 12.21
C VAL A 165 -18.13 44.50 11.26
N MET A 166 -17.11 43.70 11.60
CA MET A 166 -16.75 42.52 10.81
C MET A 166 -17.87 41.47 10.77
N LEU A 167 -18.61 41.31 11.88
CA LEU A 167 -19.78 40.43 11.95
C LEU A 167 -20.90 40.90 11.02
N LEU A 168 -21.22 42.19 11.07
CA LEU A 168 -22.22 42.78 10.18
C LEU A 168 -21.79 42.69 8.71
N ASP A 169 -20.53 42.97 8.40
CA ASP A 169 -20.01 42.87 7.04
C ASP A 169 -20.10 41.44 6.49
N PHE A 170 -19.70 40.46 7.29
CA PHE A 170 -19.81 39.05 6.91
C PHE A 170 -21.25 38.65 6.63
N MET A 171 -22.18 39.06 7.50
CA MET A 171 -23.60 38.72 7.37
C MET A 171 -24.27 39.43 6.20
N ASP A 172 -23.89 40.67 5.93
CA ASP A 172 -24.36 41.47 4.80
C ASP A 172 -23.85 40.90 3.46
N ALA A 173 -22.58 40.48 3.41
CA ALA A 173 -21.98 39.86 2.22
C ALA A 173 -22.45 38.42 1.93
N CYS A 174 -23.06 37.72 2.90
CA CYS A 174 -23.48 36.33 2.75
C CYS A 174 -24.82 36.20 2.01
N LYS A 175 -24.90 35.34 1.00
CA LYS A 175 -26.19 34.99 0.36
C LYS A 175 -26.84 33.82 1.07
N VAL A 176 -28.17 33.82 1.18
CA VAL A 176 -28.90 32.67 1.74
C VAL A 176 -28.84 31.49 0.77
N CYS A 177 -28.42 30.33 1.27
CA CYS A 177 -28.38 29.11 0.48
C CYS A 177 -29.79 28.71 0.05
N SER A 178 -30.05 28.61 -1.26
CA SER A 178 -31.37 28.27 -1.81
C SER A 178 -31.80 26.83 -1.50
N GLY A 179 -30.86 25.95 -1.12
CA GLY A 179 -31.10 24.52 -0.98
C GLY A 179 -31.41 23.83 -2.32
N ILE A 180 -31.59 22.51 -2.32
CA ILE A 180 -31.72 21.74 -3.56
C ILE A 180 -33.18 21.77 -4.03
N GLN A 181 -33.46 22.58 -5.05
CA GLN A 181 -34.78 22.80 -5.67
C GLN A 181 -34.86 22.13 -7.04
N ASP A 182 -34.76 20.80 -7.09
CA ASP A 182 -34.83 20.04 -8.34
C ASP A 182 -36.03 19.09 -8.31
N ASN A 183 -37.04 19.35 -9.14
CA ASN A 183 -38.32 18.63 -9.14
C ASN A 183 -38.13 17.10 -9.19
N LYS A 184 -37.14 16.62 -9.94
CA LYS A 184 -36.86 15.16 -10.05
C LYS A 184 -36.30 14.57 -8.76
N LEU A 185 -35.59 15.37 -7.96
CA LEU A 185 -35.05 14.97 -6.67
C LEU A 185 -36.08 15.12 -5.55
N ILE A 186 -37.02 16.06 -5.68
CA ILE A 186 -38.16 16.22 -4.78
C ILE A 186 -39.12 15.04 -4.95
N GLU A 187 -39.42 14.62 -6.19
CA GLU A 187 -40.18 13.39 -6.44
C GLU A 187 -39.49 12.16 -5.83
N LEU A 188 -38.16 12.10 -5.89
CA LEU A 188 -37.36 11.02 -5.29
C LEU A 188 -37.53 10.92 -3.76
N SER A 189 -37.71 12.05 -3.07
CA SER A 189 -37.92 12.06 -1.61
C SER A 189 -39.32 11.61 -1.22
N LYS A 190 -40.29 11.72 -2.13
CA LYS A 190 -41.68 11.28 -1.96
C LYS A 190 -41.89 9.79 -2.34
N LEU A 191 -40.94 9.17 -3.04
CA LEU A 191 -40.99 7.75 -3.47
C LEU A 191 -40.53 6.75 -2.38
N LYS A 192 -41.20 5.58 -2.34
CA LYS A 192 -40.86 4.37 -1.54
C LYS A 192 -40.66 4.61 -0.02
N ASN A 193 -41.72 4.99 0.70
CA ASN A 193 -41.76 5.14 2.17
C ASN A 193 -40.66 6.04 2.78
N ARG A 194 -40.06 6.94 1.98
CA ARG A 194 -39.05 7.89 2.48
C ARG A 194 -39.65 9.06 3.24
N ASN A 195 -40.92 9.40 2.99
CA ASN A 195 -41.65 10.50 3.64
C ASN A 195 -40.82 11.79 3.75
N GLY A 196 -40.10 12.16 2.69
CA GLY A 196 -39.28 13.38 2.68
C GLY A 196 -37.91 13.25 3.35
N VAL A 197 -37.58 12.12 4.00
CA VAL A 197 -36.35 11.95 4.79
C VAL A 197 -35.39 10.95 4.13
N PHE A 198 -34.14 11.36 3.93
CA PHE A 198 -33.06 10.53 3.43
C PHE A 198 -32.18 10.03 4.56
N LYS A 199 -32.27 8.73 4.86
CA LYS A 199 -31.46 8.07 5.90
C LYS A 199 -30.24 7.36 5.32
N ASP A 200 -29.17 7.25 6.09
CA ASP A 200 -28.03 6.39 5.76
C ASP A 200 -28.26 4.93 6.19
N ARG A 201 -27.26 4.06 5.96
CA ARG A 201 -27.35 2.62 6.28
C ARG A 201 -27.49 2.32 7.77
N GLN A 202 -27.17 3.28 8.63
CA GLN A 202 -27.28 3.17 10.09
C GLN A 202 -28.60 3.77 10.59
N GLY A 203 -29.45 4.30 9.69
CA GLY A 203 -30.74 4.89 10.03
C GLY A 203 -30.69 6.39 10.36
N ASN A 204 -29.50 7.01 10.31
CA ASN A 204 -29.35 8.43 10.64
C ASN A 204 -29.82 9.31 9.48
N ILE A 205 -30.52 10.41 9.80
CA ILE A 205 -31.01 11.37 8.81
C ILE A 205 -29.82 12.13 8.21
N ARG A 206 -29.69 12.08 6.89
CA ARG A 206 -28.66 12.80 6.11
C ARG A 206 -29.21 14.04 5.42
N GLY A 207 -30.49 14.05 5.11
CA GLY A 207 -31.17 15.20 4.54
C GLY A 207 -32.67 15.03 4.55
N GLU A 208 -33.37 16.14 4.50
CA GLU A 208 -34.82 16.21 4.65
C GLU A 208 -35.41 17.22 3.67
N LEU A 209 -36.60 16.91 3.17
CA LEU A 209 -37.46 17.83 2.44
C LEU A 209 -38.20 18.69 3.46
N LYS A 210 -37.95 20.01 3.45
CA LYS A 210 -38.70 20.96 4.28
C LYS A 210 -39.95 21.47 3.56
N ASP A 211 -40.84 22.14 4.30
CA ASP A 211 -42.18 22.58 3.87
C ASP A 211 -42.21 23.40 2.56
N ASP A 212 -41.08 24.03 2.18
CA ASP A 212 -40.94 24.80 0.93
C ASP A 212 -40.55 23.96 -0.31
N ASP A 213 -40.77 22.63 -0.29
CA ASP A 213 -40.30 21.69 -1.34
C ASP A 213 -38.77 21.78 -1.61
N VAL A 214 -37.99 22.19 -0.60
CA VAL A 214 -36.53 22.31 -0.68
C VAL A 214 -35.85 21.19 0.08
N ILE A 215 -34.97 20.43 -0.58
CA ILE A 215 -34.16 19.40 0.09
C ILE A 215 -32.91 20.04 0.67
N ARG A 216 -32.70 19.86 1.98
CA ARG A 216 -31.50 20.32 2.69
C ARG A 216 -30.84 19.16 3.44
N PRO A 217 -29.52 18.98 3.31
CA PRO A 217 -28.81 18.06 4.18
C PRO A 217 -28.69 18.64 5.60
N VAL A 218 -28.52 17.77 6.60
CA VAL A 218 -28.46 18.18 8.02
C VAL A 218 -27.32 19.19 8.26
N ASP A 219 -26.19 18.97 7.59
CA ASP A 219 -24.97 19.77 7.61
C ASP A 219 -25.01 20.99 6.66
N CYS A 220 -26.19 21.38 6.15
CA CYS A 220 -26.31 22.60 5.33
C CYS A 220 -25.89 23.84 6.12
N CYS A 221 -24.87 24.56 5.65
CA CYS A 221 -24.35 25.78 6.30
C CYS A 221 -25.33 26.97 6.33
N GLY A 222 -26.44 26.93 5.57
CA GLY A 222 -27.41 28.04 5.50
C GLY A 222 -26.96 29.27 4.71
N VAL A 223 -25.65 29.57 4.71
CA VAL A 223 -25.03 30.69 3.98
C VAL A 223 -24.19 30.24 2.79
N VAL A 224 -23.99 31.15 1.85
CA VAL A 224 -23.04 31.04 0.75
C VAL A 224 -22.19 32.32 0.72
N PRO A 225 -20.87 32.22 0.93
CA PRO A 225 -19.95 33.35 0.76
C PRO A 225 -20.02 33.87 -0.68
N THR A 226 -20.00 35.19 -0.84
CA THR A 226 -20.19 35.89 -2.13
C THR A 226 -19.13 35.55 -3.19
N THR A 227 -17.97 35.03 -2.77
CA THR A 227 -16.88 34.58 -3.66
C THR A 227 -17.17 33.25 -4.38
N ALA A 228 -18.24 32.54 -4.01
CA ALA A 228 -18.60 31.27 -4.62
C ALA A 228 -19.61 31.43 -5.77
N ASN A 229 -19.28 30.89 -6.95
CA ASN A 229 -20.24 30.80 -8.06
C ASN A 229 -21.43 29.89 -7.68
N GLY A 230 -22.62 30.49 -7.55
CA GLY A 230 -23.93 29.83 -7.42
C GLY A 230 -24.58 29.89 -6.03
N ASN A 231 -25.92 29.70 -5.97
CA ASN A 231 -26.75 29.91 -4.76
C ASN A 231 -26.75 28.73 -3.76
N LEU A 232 -25.82 27.77 -3.88
CA LEU A 232 -25.76 26.55 -3.08
C LEU A 232 -24.45 26.48 -2.28
N CYS A 233 -24.55 26.19 -0.98
CA CYS A 233 -23.38 25.89 -0.15
C CYS A 233 -22.72 24.55 -0.57
N ASP A 234 -21.47 24.34 -0.20
CA ASP A 234 -20.69 23.18 -0.62
C ASP A 234 -21.26 21.85 -0.12
N CYS A 235 -21.88 21.85 1.08
CA CYS A 235 -22.62 20.70 1.60
C CYS A 235 -23.80 20.34 0.69
N CYS A 236 -24.62 21.32 0.29
CA CYS A 236 -25.73 21.12 -0.64
C CYS A 236 -25.26 20.70 -2.04
N LYS A 237 -24.16 21.27 -2.56
CA LYS A 237 -23.56 20.88 -3.86
C LYS A 237 -23.11 19.42 -3.85
N SER A 238 -22.45 19.01 -2.78
CA SER A 238 -21.98 17.63 -2.60
C SER A 238 -23.14 16.66 -2.44
N TYR A 239 -24.13 17.03 -1.64
CA TYR A 239 -25.31 16.20 -1.41
C TYR A 239 -26.18 16.04 -2.67
N ARG A 240 -26.30 17.08 -3.50
CA ARG A 240 -26.98 16.99 -4.80
C ARG A 240 -26.39 15.91 -5.71
N LYS A 241 -25.06 15.77 -5.76
CA LYS A 241 -24.39 14.71 -6.52
C LYS A 241 -24.74 13.31 -6.00
N CYS A 242 -24.86 13.16 -4.68
CA CYS A 242 -25.31 11.92 -4.05
C CYS A 242 -26.76 11.59 -4.44
N LEU A 243 -27.68 12.56 -4.37
CA LEU A 243 -29.09 12.38 -4.75
C LEU A 243 -29.25 12.00 -6.22
N LEU A 244 -28.50 12.63 -7.14
CA LEU A 244 -28.50 12.27 -8.56
C LEU A 244 -28.03 10.82 -8.80
N THR A 245 -27.08 10.34 -8.00
CA THR A 245 -26.62 8.94 -8.06
C THR A 245 -27.70 7.97 -7.60
N ILE A 246 -28.47 8.33 -6.56
CA ILE A 246 -29.62 7.56 -6.08
C ILE A 246 -30.71 7.52 -7.16
N LEU A 247 -31.06 8.67 -7.75
CA LEU A 247 -32.03 8.77 -8.83
C LEU A 247 -31.67 7.88 -10.03
N LEU A 248 -30.40 7.87 -10.46
CA LEU A 248 -29.92 7.03 -11.56
C LEU A 248 -30.04 5.53 -11.24
N ARG A 249 -29.78 5.13 -9.99
CA ARG A 249 -29.94 3.74 -9.55
C ARG A 249 -31.41 3.32 -9.53
N GLU A 250 -32.30 4.19 -9.07
CA GLU A 250 -33.73 3.90 -9.08
C GLU A 250 -34.31 3.85 -10.49
N LYS A 251 -33.90 4.76 -11.38
CA LYS A 251 -34.26 4.67 -12.81
C LYS A 251 -33.81 3.36 -13.44
N ARG A 252 -32.60 2.87 -13.11
CA ARG A 252 -32.13 1.55 -13.55
C ARG A 252 -32.95 0.40 -12.97
N LYS A 253 -33.34 0.47 -11.69
CA LYS A 253 -34.19 -0.55 -11.06
C LYS A 253 -35.60 -0.57 -11.65
N LEU A 254 -36.22 0.59 -11.87
CA LEU A 254 -37.51 0.68 -12.56
C LEU A 254 -37.43 0.17 -14.00
N LEU A 255 -36.32 0.44 -14.71
CA LEU A 255 -36.07 -0.16 -16.02
C LEU A 255 -35.96 -1.69 -15.95
N CYS A 256 -35.39 -2.25 -14.88
CA CYS A 256 -35.35 -3.70 -14.63
C CYS A 256 -36.69 -4.30 -14.16
N GLU A 257 -37.49 -3.58 -13.36
CA GLU A 257 -38.80 -4.05 -12.86
C GLU A 257 -39.88 -3.97 -13.95
N VAL A 258 -39.85 -2.95 -14.82
CA VAL A 258 -40.73 -2.85 -16.00
C VAL A 258 -40.41 -3.92 -17.05
N SER A 259 -39.14 -4.37 -17.14
CA SER A 259 -38.75 -5.45 -18.05
C SER A 259 -39.07 -6.86 -17.54
N VAL A 260 -39.62 -7.02 -16.33
CA VAL A 260 -40.14 -8.30 -15.83
C VAL A 260 -41.64 -8.47 -16.08
N VAL A 261 -42.40 -7.38 -16.32
CA VAL A 261 -43.87 -7.49 -16.43
C VAL A 261 -44.44 -7.03 -17.79
N LYS A 262 -43.70 -6.29 -18.64
CA LYS A 262 -44.14 -5.99 -20.02
C LYS A 262 -42.98 -5.91 -21.02
N ALA A 263 -42.49 -7.06 -21.47
CA ALA A 263 -41.80 -7.23 -22.74
C ALA A 263 -42.08 -8.69 -23.18
N ASN A 264 -42.98 -9.00 -24.12
CA ASN A 264 -42.95 -8.56 -25.53
C ASN A 264 -41.59 -7.98 -25.93
N THR A 265 -40.59 -8.85 -25.78
CA THR A 265 -39.21 -8.66 -26.19
C THR A 265 -39.15 -8.33 -27.67
N LYS A 266 -38.76 -7.10 -28.00
CA LYS A 266 -38.06 -6.86 -29.26
C LYS A 266 -36.82 -7.75 -29.26
N VAL A 267 -36.75 -8.64 -30.25
CA VAL A 267 -35.73 -9.66 -30.44
C VAL A 267 -34.34 -9.03 -30.45
N ASN A 268 -33.68 -9.04 -29.29
CA ASN A 268 -32.26 -8.73 -29.19
C ASN A 268 -31.44 -9.90 -29.72
N SER A 269 -30.32 -9.57 -30.37
CA SER A 269 -29.46 -10.47 -31.15
C SER A 269 -28.78 -11.61 -30.37
N HIS A 270 -29.11 -11.82 -29.11
CA HIS A 270 -28.48 -12.79 -28.23
C HIS A 270 -29.25 -14.12 -28.09
N CYS A 271 -30.49 -14.21 -28.58
CA CYS A 271 -31.17 -15.51 -28.66
C CYS A 271 -30.59 -16.34 -29.82
N PRO A 272 -30.11 -17.59 -29.60
CA PRO A 272 -29.59 -18.45 -30.66
C PRO A 272 -30.66 -18.76 -31.72
N TRP A 273 -30.25 -18.81 -33.00
CA TRP A 273 -31.16 -18.94 -34.15
C TRP A 273 -32.16 -20.09 -34.01
N LYS A 274 -31.75 -21.24 -33.45
CA LYS A 274 -32.58 -22.44 -33.29
C LYS A 274 -33.78 -22.28 -32.34
N HIS A 275 -33.82 -21.21 -31.56
CA HIS A 275 -34.83 -20.99 -30.52
C HIS A 275 -35.77 -19.81 -30.84
N LEU A 276 -35.79 -19.35 -32.10
CA LEU A 276 -36.69 -18.30 -32.57
C LEU A 276 -37.88 -18.93 -33.31
N SER A 277 -39.05 -18.32 -33.22
CA SER A 277 -40.21 -18.68 -34.06
C SER A 277 -40.05 -18.14 -35.49
N GLU A 278 -40.78 -18.70 -36.46
CA GLU A 278 -40.69 -18.30 -37.88
C GLU A 278 -40.96 -16.80 -38.12
N GLU A 279 -41.86 -16.19 -37.37
CA GLU A 279 -42.13 -14.75 -37.47
C GLU A 279 -40.98 -13.91 -36.91
N GLU A 280 -40.37 -14.34 -35.81
CA GLU A 280 -39.21 -13.69 -35.21
C GLU A 280 -37.96 -13.82 -36.08
N HIS A 281 -37.81 -14.93 -36.79
CA HIS A 281 -36.80 -15.09 -37.84
C HIS A 281 -36.94 -14.03 -38.93
N LYS A 282 -38.16 -13.84 -39.46
CA LYS A 282 -38.43 -12.85 -40.51
C LYS A 282 -38.15 -11.42 -40.04
N GLN A 283 -38.57 -11.07 -38.82
CA GLN A 283 -38.28 -9.75 -38.23
C GLN A 283 -36.78 -9.52 -38.05
N ARG A 284 -36.04 -10.51 -37.55
CA ARG A 284 -34.59 -10.38 -37.35
C ARG A 284 -33.83 -10.22 -38.66
N VAL A 285 -34.23 -10.94 -39.71
CA VAL A 285 -33.67 -10.77 -41.06
C VAL A 285 -33.95 -9.38 -41.62
N ASN A 286 -35.16 -8.86 -41.44
CA ASN A 286 -35.52 -7.51 -41.89
C ASN A 286 -34.73 -6.43 -41.14
N ASN A 287 -34.58 -6.54 -39.82
CA ASN A 287 -33.76 -5.62 -39.03
C ASN A 287 -32.29 -5.64 -39.47
N CYS A 288 -31.74 -6.83 -39.76
CA CYS A 288 -30.39 -6.97 -40.32
C CYS A 288 -30.26 -6.34 -41.72
N ARG A 289 -31.27 -6.49 -42.59
CA ARG A 289 -31.29 -5.86 -43.92
C ARG A 289 -31.33 -4.33 -43.83
N GLN A 290 -32.18 -3.78 -42.97
CA GLN A 290 -32.28 -2.34 -42.76
C GLN A 290 -30.98 -1.77 -42.15
N GLY A 291 -30.38 -2.47 -41.18
CA GLY A 291 -29.08 -2.11 -40.61
C GLY A 291 -27.97 -2.07 -41.66
N ARG A 292 -27.90 -3.08 -42.55
CA ARG A 292 -26.96 -3.09 -43.68
C ARG A 292 -27.19 -1.95 -44.66
N GLN A 293 -28.44 -1.62 -44.99
CA GLN A 293 -28.74 -0.49 -45.87
C GLN A 293 -28.34 0.86 -45.27
N GLN A 294 -28.55 1.06 -43.97
CA GLN A 294 -28.09 2.27 -43.28
C GLN A 294 -26.57 2.39 -43.27
N GLN A 295 -25.86 1.30 -42.96
CA GLN A 295 -24.40 1.26 -43.03
C GLN A 295 -23.88 1.51 -44.46
N PHE A 296 -24.50 0.90 -45.47
CA PHE A 296 -24.12 1.09 -46.87
C PHE A 296 -24.28 2.55 -47.31
N ARG A 297 -25.38 3.21 -46.92
CA ARG A 297 -25.60 4.64 -47.17
C ARG A 297 -24.58 5.52 -46.45
N GLN A 298 -24.17 5.14 -45.24
CA GLN A 298 -23.16 5.86 -44.47
C GLN A 298 -21.76 5.71 -45.09
N ILE A 299 -21.41 4.51 -45.56
CA ILE A 299 -20.17 4.24 -46.31
C ILE A 299 -20.17 5.03 -47.62
N GLN A 300 -21.27 5.06 -48.36
CA GLN A 300 -21.40 5.84 -49.60
C GLN A 300 -21.19 7.34 -49.35
N ARG A 301 -21.78 7.89 -48.28
CA ARG A 301 -21.57 9.30 -47.88
C ARG A 301 -20.12 9.58 -47.48
N LEU A 302 -19.46 8.63 -46.82
CA LEU A 302 -18.05 8.75 -46.44
C LEU A 302 -17.13 8.65 -47.66
N LYS A 303 -17.40 7.73 -48.58
CA LYS A 303 -16.66 7.61 -49.86
C LYS A 303 -16.75 8.88 -50.68
N LYS A 304 -17.96 9.45 -50.82
CA LYS A 304 -18.16 10.70 -51.55
C LYS A 304 -17.41 11.87 -50.91
N ARG A 305 -17.43 11.96 -49.58
CA ARG A 305 -16.60 12.94 -48.84
C ARG A 305 -15.09 12.72 -49.04
N PHE A 306 -14.67 11.46 -49.15
CA PHE A 306 -13.27 11.12 -49.42
C PHE A 306 -12.84 11.48 -50.83
N GLU A 307 -13.73 11.32 -51.83
CA GLU A 307 -13.51 11.76 -53.22
C GLU A 307 -13.53 13.29 -53.34
N ASP A 308 -14.39 13.97 -52.59
CA ASP A 308 -14.47 15.45 -52.57
C ASP A 308 -13.28 16.10 -51.84
N GLU A 309 -12.65 15.40 -50.87
CA GLU A 309 -11.50 15.88 -50.07
C GLU A 309 -10.15 15.27 -50.53
N SER A 310 -10.14 14.35 -51.50
CA SER A 310 -8.91 13.76 -52.02
C SER A 310 -8.23 14.68 -53.04
N ILE A 311 -6.97 14.99 -52.80
CA ILE A 311 -6.06 15.59 -53.78
C ILE A 311 -5.38 14.43 -54.50
N GLU A 312 -5.47 14.36 -55.83
CA GLU A 312 -4.67 13.41 -56.62
C GLU A 312 -3.20 13.80 -56.53
N LEU A 313 -2.41 12.94 -55.87
CA LEU A 313 -0.96 13.09 -55.79
C LEU A 313 -0.36 12.84 -57.18
N VAL A 314 0.49 13.76 -57.62
CA VAL A 314 1.20 13.66 -58.90
C VAL A 314 2.25 12.53 -58.79
N PRO A 315 2.62 11.82 -59.87
CA PRO A 315 3.55 10.68 -59.80
C PRO A 315 4.89 10.95 -59.09
N ASP A 316 5.33 12.23 -59.07
CA ASP A 316 6.54 12.68 -58.39
C ASP A 316 6.43 12.63 -56.85
N ASP A 317 5.22 12.73 -56.28
CA ASP A 317 5.01 12.64 -54.82
C ASP A 317 5.14 11.20 -54.31
N HIS A 318 4.90 10.21 -55.18
CA HIS A 318 5.04 8.79 -54.83
C HIS A 318 6.51 8.39 -54.66
N THR A 319 7.39 8.91 -55.52
CA THR A 319 8.83 8.69 -55.43
C THR A 319 9.44 9.42 -54.23
N VAL A 320 8.95 10.61 -53.88
CA VAL A 320 9.38 11.33 -52.66
C VAL A 320 8.94 10.60 -51.39
N MET A 321 7.73 10.04 -51.36
CA MET A 321 7.28 9.23 -50.22
C MET A 321 8.02 7.89 -50.10
N GLU A 322 8.25 7.17 -51.22
CA GLU A 322 9.05 5.94 -51.20
C GLU A 322 10.49 6.22 -50.74
N THR A 323 11.13 7.28 -51.24
CA THR A 323 12.49 7.65 -50.81
C THR A 323 12.52 8.05 -49.33
N LEU A 324 11.56 8.83 -48.84
CA LEU A 324 11.45 9.17 -47.41
C LEU A 324 11.23 7.93 -46.51
N PHE A 325 10.41 6.95 -46.95
CA PHE A 325 10.23 5.70 -46.21
C PHE A 325 11.48 4.81 -46.25
N THR A 326 12.18 4.78 -47.38
CA THR A 326 13.42 4.01 -47.54
C THR A 326 14.58 4.65 -46.76
N ASP A 327 14.60 5.98 -46.66
CA ASP A 327 15.57 6.74 -45.86
C ASP A 327 15.29 6.64 -44.36
N LEU A 328 14.02 6.61 -43.94
CA LEU A 328 13.67 6.29 -42.55
C LEU A 328 14.01 4.84 -42.19
N GLN A 329 13.89 3.89 -43.13
CA GLN A 329 14.33 2.51 -42.93
C GLN A 329 15.85 2.35 -42.92
N SER A 330 16.59 3.16 -43.69
CA SER A 330 18.06 3.13 -43.72
C SER A 330 18.67 3.82 -42.50
N GLN A 331 18.07 4.91 -42.00
CA GLN A 331 18.47 5.57 -40.75
C GLN A 331 18.18 4.70 -39.51
N ASN A 332 17.05 3.97 -39.46
CA ASN A 332 16.77 3.03 -38.37
C ASN A 332 17.65 1.75 -38.40
N LYS A 333 18.32 1.45 -39.51
CA LYS A 333 19.30 0.34 -39.57
C LYS A 333 20.66 0.69 -38.95
N CYS A 334 20.95 1.97 -38.67
CA CYS A 334 22.26 2.43 -38.21
C CYS A 334 22.40 2.71 -36.70
N GLU A 335 21.36 2.57 -35.88
CA GLU A 335 21.51 2.66 -34.41
C GLU A 335 21.10 1.34 -33.73
N ASN A 336 22.12 0.54 -33.38
CA ASN A 336 22.07 -0.64 -32.50
C ASN A 336 20.99 -1.70 -32.81
N LYS A 337 21.34 -2.64 -33.71
CA LYS A 337 20.62 -3.92 -33.93
C LYS A 337 20.46 -4.82 -32.68
N ASN A 338 20.99 -4.43 -31.52
CA ASN A 338 21.04 -5.25 -30.30
C ASN A 338 20.18 -4.71 -29.14
N ASP A 339 19.19 -3.82 -29.35
CA ASP A 339 18.24 -3.42 -28.29
C ASP A 339 16.95 -4.26 -28.30
N PHE A 340 16.41 -4.55 -27.11
CA PHE A 340 15.14 -5.26 -26.91
C PHE A 340 13.96 -4.60 -27.63
N LYS A 341 14.01 -3.27 -27.82
CA LYS A 341 12.97 -2.53 -28.56
C LYS A 341 12.94 -2.94 -30.02
N SER A 342 14.09 -3.03 -30.68
CA SER A 342 14.21 -3.46 -32.07
C SER A 342 13.68 -4.88 -32.23
N LEU A 343 14.08 -5.80 -31.35
CA LEU A 343 13.53 -7.16 -31.32
C LEU A 343 12.02 -7.19 -31.13
N LEU A 344 11.47 -6.36 -30.23
CA LEU A 344 10.04 -6.29 -30.01
C LEU A 344 9.30 -5.84 -31.27
N LEU A 345 9.82 -4.82 -31.97
CA LEU A 345 9.23 -4.30 -33.20
C LEU A 345 9.29 -5.35 -34.33
N GLU A 346 10.43 -6.00 -34.53
CA GLU A 346 10.59 -7.08 -35.51
C GLU A 346 9.58 -8.22 -35.26
N GLU A 347 9.40 -8.62 -34.00
CA GLU A 347 8.45 -9.68 -33.65
C GLU A 347 6.98 -9.21 -33.78
N GLN A 348 6.70 -7.91 -33.64
CA GLN A 348 5.37 -7.36 -33.97
C GLN A 348 5.12 -7.41 -35.47
N GLU A 349 6.09 -7.01 -36.29
CA GLU A 349 5.99 -7.03 -37.75
C GLU A 349 5.73 -8.45 -38.26
N LYS A 350 6.57 -9.43 -37.87
CA LYS A 350 6.36 -10.85 -38.19
C LYS A 350 4.99 -11.36 -37.75
N ALA A 351 4.50 -10.92 -36.59
CA ALA A 351 3.21 -11.34 -36.08
C ALA A 351 2.04 -10.73 -36.87
N MET A 352 2.21 -9.55 -37.45
CA MET A 352 1.24 -8.88 -38.31
C MET A 352 1.22 -9.47 -39.73
N GLU A 353 2.37 -9.88 -40.26
CA GLU A 353 2.49 -10.57 -41.55
C GLU A 353 1.89 -11.99 -41.52
N CYS A 354 1.89 -12.65 -40.36
CA CYS A 354 1.28 -13.96 -40.20
C CYS A 354 -0.26 -13.89 -40.34
N SER A 355 -0.77 -14.49 -41.41
CA SER A 355 -2.21 -14.63 -41.70
C SER A 355 -2.96 -15.46 -40.65
N ASP A 356 -2.36 -16.56 -40.18
CA ASP A 356 -2.90 -17.37 -39.08
C ASP A 356 -2.27 -16.99 -37.73
N LYS A 357 -3.12 -16.61 -36.78
CA LYS A 357 -2.75 -16.32 -35.39
C LYS A 357 -2.09 -17.52 -34.70
N ARG A 358 -2.39 -18.76 -35.12
CA ARG A 358 -1.82 -20.00 -34.57
C ARG A 358 -0.42 -20.30 -35.11
N GLY A 359 -0.06 -19.73 -36.26
CA GLY A 359 1.24 -19.89 -36.90
C GLY A 359 2.35 -19.01 -36.33
N ARG A 360 2.01 -18.01 -35.51
CA ARG A 360 2.94 -17.04 -34.94
C ARG A 360 3.96 -17.72 -34.02
N ARG A 361 5.24 -17.66 -34.38
CA ARG A 361 6.34 -18.15 -33.56
C ARG A 361 7.04 -16.95 -32.93
N TRP A 362 7.04 -16.92 -31.61
CA TRP A 362 7.62 -15.82 -30.84
C TRP A 362 9.06 -16.12 -30.44
N HIS A 363 9.90 -15.11 -30.49
CA HIS A 363 11.24 -15.16 -29.91
C HIS A 363 11.17 -15.47 -28.40
N PRO A 364 12.02 -16.36 -27.84
CA PRO A 364 11.98 -16.75 -26.42
C PRO A 364 12.01 -15.56 -25.44
N LEU A 365 12.74 -14.49 -25.78
CA LEU A 365 12.80 -13.26 -24.97
C LEU A 365 11.46 -12.53 -24.89
N ILE A 366 10.69 -12.49 -25.98
CA ILE A 366 9.36 -11.90 -26.00
C ILE A 366 8.42 -12.73 -25.12
N ILE A 367 8.53 -14.06 -25.17
CA ILE A 367 7.75 -14.95 -24.31
C ILE A 367 8.10 -14.72 -22.84
N ARG A 368 9.39 -14.67 -22.49
CA ARG A 368 9.87 -14.35 -21.13
C ARG A 368 9.36 -12.99 -20.65
N TRP A 369 9.42 -11.97 -21.50
CA TRP A 369 8.91 -10.64 -21.20
C TRP A 369 7.39 -10.64 -20.97
N CYS A 370 6.63 -11.30 -21.84
CA CYS A 370 5.18 -11.46 -21.72
C CYS A 370 4.80 -12.26 -20.48
N PHE A 371 5.54 -13.32 -20.18
CA PHE A 371 5.38 -14.12 -18.98
C PHE A 371 5.58 -13.25 -17.72
N GLN A 372 6.64 -12.44 -17.67
CA GLN A 372 6.88 -11.53 -16.56
C GLN A 372 5.72 -10.55 -16.37
N MET A 373 5.20 -9.98 -17.46
CA MET A 373 4.07 -9.05 -17.41
C MET A 373 2.81 -9.76 -16.90
N HIS A 374 2.51 -10.95 -17.43
CA HIS A 374 1.39 -11.77 -17.01
C HIS A 374 1.50 -12.19 -15.54
N ALA A 375 2.65 -12.68 -15.10
CA ALA A 375 2.90 -13.07 -13.71
C ALA A 375 2.79 -11.89 -12.72
N THR A 376 3.11 -10.67 -13.18
CA THR A 376 2.98 -9.46 -12.35
C THR A 376 1.52 -8.98 -12.31
N SER A 377 0.82 -9.02 -13.43
CA SER A 377 -0.60 -8.67 -13.51
C SER A 377 -1.26 -9.31 -14.73
N PRO A 378 -1.98 -10.43 -14.55
CA PRO A 378 -2.69 -11.09 -15.65
C PRO A 378 -3.71 -10.15 -16.30
N LYS A 379 -4.39 -9.34 -15.48
CA LYS A 379 -5.39 -8.37 -15.95
C LYS A 379 -4.78 -7.25 -16.80
N ALA A 380 -3.61 -6.74 -16.43
CA ALA A 380 -2.94 -5.72 -17.25
C ALA A 380 -2.43 -6.31 -18.57
N TYR A 381 -1.91 -7.54 -18.54
CA TYR A 381 -1.49 -8.26 -19.73
C TYR A 381 -2.67 -8.50 -20.70
N GLN A 382 -3.80 -8.99 -20.16
CA GLN A 382 -5.00 -9.22 -20.93
C GLN A 382 -5.54 -7.91 -21.54
N MET A 383 -5.59 -6.82 -20.76
CA MET A 383 -5.99 -5.51 -21.27
C MET A 383 -5.09 -5.02 -22.42
N LEU A 384 -3.76 -5.16 -22.29
CA LEU A 384 -2.83 -4.78 -23.37
C LEU A 384 -3.05 -5.63 -24.62
N ARG A 385 -3.21 -6.94 -24.45
CA ARG A 385 -3.46 -7.87 -25.54
C ARG A 385 -4.81 -7.61 -26.24
N GLU A 386 -5.87 -7.35 -25.47
CA GLU A 386 -7.22 -7.09 -25.98
C GLU A 386 -7.35 -5.70 -26.62
N SER A 387 -6.52 -4.74 -26.20
CA SER A 387 -6.50 -3.40 -26.80
C SER A 387 -6.09 -3.39 -28.28
N GLY A 388 -5.44 -4.47 -28.75
CA GLY A 388 -4.94 -4.56 -30.13
C GLY A 388 -3.73 -3.67 -30.43
N ILE A 389 -3.26 -2.87 -29.45
CA ILE A 389 -2.08 -2.01 -29.61
C ILE A 389 -0.81 -2.86 -29.79
N LEU A 390 -0.71 -3.97 -29.07
CA LEU A 390 0.39 -4.93 -29.21
C LEU A 390 -0.19 -6.31 -29.47
N THR A 391 0.37 -6.99 -30.47
CA THR A 391 0.15 -8.41 -30.69
C THR A 391 1.01 -9.19 -29.70
N LEU A 392 0.35 -9.82 -28.71
CA LEU A 392 1.03 -10.56 -27.65
C LEU A 392 0.63 -12.06 -27.66
N PRO A 393 1.52 -12.96 -27.18
CA PRO A 393 1.21 -14.38 -26.99
C PRO A 393 -0.08 -14.61 -26.20
N HIS A 394 -0.79 -15.69 -26.51
CA HIS A 394 -1.95 -16.09 -25.71
C HIS A 394 -1.51 -16.58 -24.33
N SER A 395 -2.35 -16.41 -23.29
CA SER A 395 -2.05 -16.92 -21.94
C SER A 395 -1.78 -18.42 -21.92
N ARG A 396 -2.41 -19.18 -22.83
CA ARG A 396 -2.12 -20.61 -23.05
C ARG A 396 -0.65 -20.85 -23.43
N THR A 397 -0.12 -20.07 -24.38
CA THR A 397 1.31 -20.14 -24.74
C THR A 397 2.18 -19.83 -23.52
N LEU A 398 1.84 -18.83 -22.71
CA LEU A 398 2.59 -18.53 -21.49
C LEU A 398 2.53 -19.68 -20.46
N HIS A 399 1.36 -20.33 -20.35
CA HIS A 399 1.13 -21.47 -19.46
C HIS A 399 1.96 -22.70 -19.87
N ASP A 400 2.01 -22.98 -21.17
CA ASP A 400 2.83 -24.06 -21.73
C ASP A 400 4.32 -23.84 -21.41
N TYR A 401 4.79 -22.58 -21.39
CA TYR A 401 6.16 -22.24 -21.00
C TYR A 401 6.41 -22.29 -19.49
N SER A 402 5.42 -21.99 -18.63
CA SER A 402 5.59 -22.22 -17.18
C SER A 402 5.76 -23.69 -16.84
N HIS A 403 5.13 -24.59 -17.60
CA HIS A 403 5.27 -26.03 -17.38
C HIS A 403 6.66 -26.58 -17.70
N CYS A 404 7.56 -25.79 -18.30
CA CYS A 404 8.96 -26.18 -18.43
C CYS A 404 9.69 -26.24 -17.09
N PHE A 405 9.20 -25.51 -16.07
CA PHE A 405 9.74 -25.49 -14.71
C PHE A 405 8.76 -26.17 -13.74
N LYS A 406 8.35 -27.40 -14.05
CA LYS A 406 7.60 -28.20 -13.07
C LYS A 406 8.52 -28.56 -11.91
N ALA A 407 8.15 -28.15 -10.71
CA ALA A 407 8.77 -28.61 -9.49
C ALA A 407 7.78 -29.54 -8.77
N ASN A 408 8.25 -30.76 -8.49
CA ASN A 408 7.51 -31.69 -7.66
C ASN A 408 7.76 -31.42 -6.18
N ILE A 409 6.93 -32.03 -5.32
CA ILE A 409 7.13 -32.00 -3.87
C ILE A 409 8.49 -32.64 -3.56
N GLY A 410 9.24 -32.00 -2.67
CA GLY A 410 10.56 -32.43 -2.22
C GLY A 410 11.72 -31.99 -3.12
N PHE A 411 12.82 -32.75 -3.05
CA PHE A 411 14.05 -32.48 -3.80
C PHE A 411 13.94 -33.10 -5.20
N ASP A 412 13.44 -32.33 -6.16
CA ASP A 412 13.35 -32.76 -7.56
C ASP A 412 14.69 -32.54 -8.27
N SER A 413 15.45 -33.62 -8.52
CA SER A 413 16.78 -33.55 -9.12
C SER A 413 16.78 -32.82 -10.47
N ASN A 414 15.77 -33.03 -11.32
CA ASN A 414 15.67 -32.33 -12.60
C ASN A 414 15.53 -30.82 -12.41
N PHE A 415 14.74 -30.41 -11.41
CA PHE A 415 14.58 -29.00 -11.08
C PHE A 415 15.89 -28.40 -10.53
N LEU A 416 16.58 -29.12 -9.63
CA LEU A 416 17.84 -28.66 -9.06
C LEU A 416 18.96 -28.56 -10.11
N ASP A 417 18.99 -29.46 -11.09
CA ASP A 417 19.92 -29.39 -12.23
C ASP A 417 19.65 -28.15 -13.10
N ILE A 418 18.37 -27.82 -13.32
CA ILE A 418 17.97 -26.58 -13.99
C ILE A 418 18.40 -25.35 -13.17
N VAL A 419 18.28 -25.40 -11.84
CA VAL A 419 18.73 -24.32 -10.94
C VAL A 419 20.25 -24.13 -11.03
N LYS A 420 21.03 -25.21 -11.05
CA LYS A 420 22.49 -25.14 -11.26
C LYS A 420 22.83 -24.56 -12.63
N LYS A 421 22.14 -25.00 -13.69
CA LYS A 421 22.33 -24.44 -15.03
C LYS A 421 22.00 -22.95 -15.08
N ASP A 422 20.91 -22.51 -14.44
CA ASP A 422 20.54 -21.09 -14.32
C ASP A 422 21.59 -20.28 -13.53
N PHE A 423 22.19 -20.88 -12.51
CA PHE A 423 23.25 -20.26 -11.72
C PHE A 423 24.56 -20.07 -12.52
N LEU A 424 24.93 -21.07 -13.33
CA LEU A 424 26.10 -21.00 -14.22
C LEU A 424 25.87 -20.05 -15.40
N GLY A 425 24.66 -20.01 -15.94
CA GLY A 425 24.27 -19.12 -17.05
C GLY A 425 24.19 -17.64 -16.70
N ARG A 426 24.64 -17.22 -15.50
CA ARG A 426 24.73 -15.81 -15.13
C ARG A 426 25.90 -15.14 -15.83
N CYS A 427 25.79 -13.85 -16.15
CA CYS A 427 26.94 -13.08 -16.62
C CYS A 427 28.04 -13.06 -15.55
N ASN A 428 29.13 -13.81 -15.78
CA ASN A 428 30.34 -13.88 -14.97
C ASN A 428 30.10 -14.27 -13.49
N PRO A 429 29.64 -15.52 -13.20
CA PRO A 429 29.48 -15.98 -11.83
C PRO A 429 30.88 -16.08 -11.20
N LYS A 430 31.11 -15.33 -10.11
CA LYS A 430 32.35 -15.46 -9.36
C LYS A 430 32.30 -16.77 -8.57
N GLU A 431 33.45 -17.38 -8.34
CA GLU A 431 33.57 -18.56 -7.48
C GLU A 431 32.96 -18.30 -6.09
N CYS A 432 33.15 -17.10 -5.54
CA CYS A 432 32.54 -16.72 -4.27
C CYS A 432 31.00 -16.77 -4.26
N ASP A 433 30.34 -16.76 -5.41
CA ASP A 433 28.88 -16.78 -5.49
C ASP A 433 28.28 -18.17 -5.25
N SER A 434 29.06 -19.25 -5.40
CA SER A 434 28.63 -20.62 -5.10
C SER A 434 28.56 -20.89 -3.61
N TRP A 435 29.11 -19.99 -2.78
CA TRP A 435 28.94 -19.99 -1.34
C TRP A 435 27.52 -19.54 -1.00
N ILE A 436 26.75 -20.47 -0.45
CA ILE A 436 25.32 -20.29 -0.19
C ILE A 436 24.98 -20.54 1.27
N GLY A 437 23.92 -19.88 1.72
CA GLY A 437 23.17 -20.22 2.92
C GLY A 437 21.83 -20.85 2.55
N ILE A 438 21.36 -21.76 3.39
CA ILE A 438 20.01 -22.34 3.32
C ILE A 438 19.11 -21.59 4.28
N ILE A 439 17.97 -21.11 3.79
CA ILE A 439 16.92 -20.53 4.61
C ILE A 439 15.74 -21.48 4.60
N HIS A 440 15.18 -21.79 5.76
CA HIS A 440 13.96 -22.59 5.83
C HIS A 440 12.95 -22.04 6.83
N ASP A 441 11.68 -22.07 6.44
CA ASP A 441 10.55 -21.57 7.22
C ASP A 441 9.25 -22.24 6.76
N GLU A 442 8.25 -22.26 7.64
CA GLU A 442 6.92 -22.81 7.38
C GLU A 442 5.92 -21.72 7.01
N VAL A 443 5.00 -22.06 6.10
CA VAL A 443 3.88 -21.18 5.77
C VAL A 443 2.54 -21.90 5.89
N SER A 444 1.59 -21.24 6.55
CA SER A 444 0.22 -21.74 6.75
C SER A 444 -0.54 -21.93 5.43
N LEU A 445 -1.16 -23.09 5.27
CA LEU A 445 -2.03 -23.49 4.16
C LEU A 445 -3.51 -23.43 4.56
N ARG A 446 -4.37 -23.37 3.55
CA ARG A 446 -5.76 -23.80 3.68
C ARG A 446 -5.83 -25.30 3.43
N GLN A 447 -6.36 -26.05 4.40
CA GLN A 447 -6.68 -27.46 4.23
C GLN A 447 -7.67 -27.64 3.08
N ASP A 448 -7.29 -28.45 2.10
CA ASP A 448 -8.09 -28.74 0.91
C ASP A 448 -7.51 -29.94 0.17
N LEU A 449 -8.37 -30.76 -0.41
CA LEU A 449 -7.99 -31.94 -1.20
C LEU A 449 -8.42 -31.73 -2.65
N VAL A 450 -7.45 -31.80 -3.57
CA VAL A 450 -7.66 -31.50 -4.99
C VAL A 450 -7.07 -32.61 -5.85
N PHE A 451 -7.79 -33.06 -6.87
CA PHE A 451 -7.23 -33.95 -7.88
C PHE A 451 -6.31 -33.18 -8.83
N ASP A 452 -5.08 -33.67 -9.00
CA ASP A 452 -4.16 -33.15 -10.02
C ASP A 452 -4.54 -33.64 -11.43
N ASP A 453 -3.88 -33.08 -12.45
CA ASP A 453 -4.11 -33.46 -13.86
C ASP A 453 -3.80 -34.95 -14.15
N SER A 454 -3.08 -35.63 -13.25
CA SER A 454 -2.80 -37.07 -13.35
C SER A 454 -3.83 -37.93 -12.61
N GLY A 455 -4.84 -37.32 -12.00
CA GLY A 455 -5.89 -38.00 -11.23
C GLY A 455 -5.47 -38.40 -9.81
N ARG A 456 -4.34 -37.90 -9.31
CA ARG A 456 -3.88 -38.15 -7.93
C ARG A 456 -4.45 -37.09 -6.99
N LEU A 457 -4.85 -37.52 -5.80
CA LEU A 457 -5.35 -36.62 -4.77
C LEU A 457 -4.18 -35.91 -4.07
N VAL A 458 -4.17 -34.59 -4.08
CA VAL A 458 -3.14 -33.71 -3.51
C VAL A 458 -3.72 -32.93 -2.34
N GLY A 459 -2.93 -32.76 -1.28
CA GLY A 459 -3.32 -32.01 -0.08
C GLY A 459 -2.97 -32.70 1.24
N PHE A 460 -2.47 -33.93 1.18
CA PHE A 460 -1.95 -34.64 2.35
C PHE A 460 -0.53 -34.23 2.72
N VAL A 461 -0.17 -34.51 3.97
CA VAL A 461 1.23 -34.46 4.44
C VAL A 461 2.10 -35.37 3.58
N ASN A 462 3.25 -34.86 3.14
CA ASN A 462 4.22 -35.60 2.35
C ASN A 462 5.63 -35.03 2.58
N LEU A 463 6.42 -35.73 3.39
CA LEU A 463 7.79 -35.38 3.74
C LEU A 463 8.82 -36.18 2.90
N GLY A 464 8.39 -36.78 1.78
CA GLY A 464 9.20 -37.66 0.95
C GLY A 464 9.10 -39.13 1.36
N SER A 465 9.55 -40.03 0.48
CA SER A 465 9.39 -41.49 0.63
C SER A 465 9.98 -42.02 1.94
N THR A 466 11.19 -41.61 2.27
CA THR A 466 11.91 -42.09 3.46
C THR A 466 11.24 -41.65 4.76
N GLN A 467 10.93 -40.37 4.90
CA GLN A 467 10.32 -39.86 6.13
C GLN A 467 8.88 -40.37 6.30
N ASN A 468 8.09 -40.43 5.22
CA ASN A 468 6.74 -41.00 5.28
C ASN A 468 6.76 -42.48 5.69
N ALA A 469 7.77 -43.25 5.27
CA ALA A 469 7.94 -44.65 5.68
C ALA A 469 8.30 -44.77 7.17
N ILE A 470 9.17 -43.89 7.68
CA ILE A 470 9.51 -43.81 9.11
C ILE A 470 8.26 -43.48 9.94
N ASP A 471 7.49 -42.46 9.52
CA ASP A 471 6.27 -42.05 10.22
C ASP A 471 5.22 -43.17 10.20
N SER A 472 5.07 -43.87 9.06
CA SER A 472 4.17 -45.04 8.94
C SER A 472 4.57 -46.19 9.87
N LEU A 473 5.87 -46.40 10.06
CA LEU A 473 6.40 -47.40 10.99
C LEU A 473 6.18 -46.98 12.45
N GLU A 474 6.42 -45.71 12.80
CA GLU A 474 6.17 -45.15 14.13
C GLU A 474 4.68 -45.32 14.51
N ASP A 475 3.78 -44.98 13.59
CA ASP A 475 2.34 -45.15 13.76
C ASP A 475 1.97 -46.63 13.99
N SER A 476 2.56 -47.53 13.20
CA SER A 476 2.32 -48.98 13.30
C SER A 476 2.82 -49.58 14.63
N LEU A 477 3.84 -49.00 15.25
CA LEU A 477 4.44 -49.46 16.50
C LEU A 477 3.80 -48.83 17.76
N SER A 478 2.97 -47.80 17.61
CA SER A 478 2.31 -47.14 18.73
C SER A 478 1.29 -48.05 19.42
N VAL A 479 1.37 -48.19 20.76
CA VAL A 479 0.57 -49.11 21.58
C VAL A 479 -0.87 -48.61 21.67
N GLY A 480 -1.65 -48.96 20.66
CA GLY A 480 -3.04 -48.50 20.51
C GLY A 480 -3.81 -49.09 19.35
N GLY A 481 -3.20 -49.96 18.52
CA GLY A 481 -3.89 -50.94 17.67
C GLY A 481 -4.84 -50.40 16.60
N CYS A 482 -4.51 -50.64 15.33
CA CYS A 482 -5.50 -50.75 14.26
C CYS A 482 -6.46 -49.55 14.11
N SER A 483 -5.91 -48.38 13.82
CA SER A 483 -6.62 -47.45 12.93
C SER A 483 -5.77 -47.34 11.67
N THR A 484 -6.33 -47.65 10.51
CA THR A 484 -5.85 -47.10 9.24
C THR A 484 -5.91 -45.59 9.41
N SER A 485 -4.83 -44.97 9.91
CA SER A 485 -4.77 -43.54 10.11
C SER A 485 -5.00 -42.91 8.74
N SER A 486 -6.16 -42.28 8.58
CA SER A 486 -6.49 -41.59 7.34
C SER A 486 -5.37 -40.59 7.07
N PRO A 487 -4.84 -40.52 5.84
CA PRO A 487 -3.74 -39.61 5.54
C PRO A 487 -4.10 -38.19 5.97
N VAL A 488 -3.22 -37.57 6.75
CA VAL A 488 -3.49 -36.29 7.41
C VAL A 488 -3.40 -35.16 6.37
N GLU A 489 -4.38 -34.27 6.39
CA GLU A 489 -4.38 -33.08 5.53
C GLU A 489 -3.32 -32.06 5.99
N ALA A 490 -2.56 -31.54 5.03
CA ALA A 490 -1.50 -30.59 5.31
C ALA A 490 -2.06 -29.22 5.72
N THR A 491 -1.55 -28.67 6.82
CA THR A 491 -1.90 -27.32 7.32
C THR A 491 -0.79 -26.31 7.08
N HIS A 492 0.43 -26.76 6.82
CA HIS A 492 1.61 -25.94 6.60
C HIS A 492 2.43 -26.49 5.43
N MET A 493 3.32 -25.65 4.90
CA MET A 493 4.29 -26.02 3.89
C MET A 493 5.65 -25.57 4.37
N ILE A 494 6.57 -26.50 4.62
CA ILE A 494 7.97 -26.17 4.88
C ILE A 494 8.64 -25.86 3.53
N GLN A 495 9.39 -24.77 3.47
CA GLN A 495 10.07 -24.31 2.26
C GLN A 495 11.57 -24.18 2.54
N PHE A 496 12.41 -24.72 1.65
CA PHE A 496 13.85 -24.49 1.63
C PHE A 496 14.21 -23.52 0.50
N MET A 497 15.04 -22.52 0.79
CA MET A 497 15.55 -21.54 -0.17
C MET A 497 17.07 -21.44 -0.06
N ALA A 498 17.77 -21.57 -1.19
CA ALA A 498 19.19 -21.29 -1.28
C ALA A 498 19.40 -19.80 -1.56
N VAL A 499 20.36 -19.18 -0.87
CA VAL A 499 20.73 -17.76 -1.03
C VAL A 499 22.24 -17.66 -1.12
N SER A 500 22.76 -16.96 -2.13
CA SER A 500 24.18 -16.69 -2.26
C SER A 500 24.63 -15.64 -1.24
N LEU A 501 25.73 -15.91 -0.56
CA LEU A 501 26.30 -15.01 0.44
C LEU A 501 27.01 -13.82 -0.22
N CYS A 502 27.61 -14.04 -1.39
CA CYS A 502 28.39 -13.04 -2.10
C CYS A 502 27.59 -12.26 -3.15
N SER A 503 26.48 -12.80 -3.66
CA SER A 503 25.64 -12.14 -4.67
C SER A 503 24.21 -11.84 -4.21
N ASP A 504 23.35 -11.39 -5.14
CA ASP A 504 21.89 -11.21 -4.93
C ASP A 504 21.08 -12.45 -5.37
N TRP A 505 21.77 -13.55 -5.69
CA TRP A 505 21.15 -14.78 -6.11
C TRP A 505 20.43 -15.45 -4.95
N LYS A 506 19.23 -15.93 -5.25
CA LYS A 506 18.37 -16.69 -4.36
C LYS A 506 17.40 -17.49 -5.20
N MET A 507 17.13 -18.71 -4.77
CA MET A 507 16.24 -19.63 -5.46
C MET A 507 15.54 -20.52 -4.42
N PRO A 508 14.20 -20.63 -4.46
CA PRO A 508 13.53 -21.66 -3.68
C PRO A 508 13.86 -23.04 -4.29
N ILE A 509 14.28 -23.99 -3.47
CA ILE A 509 14.88 -25.26 -3.93
C ILE A 509 13.98 -26.47 -3.71
N ALA A 510 13.26 -26.54 -2.58
CA ALA A 510 12.38 -27.66 -2.25
C ALA A 510 11.28 -27.23 -1.28
N PHE A 511 10.14 -27.92 -1.31
CA PHE A 511 9.02 -27.69 -0.39
C PHE A 511 8.33 -28.99 -0.03
N PHE A 512 7.77 -29.07 1.19
CA PHE A 512 7.09 -30.25 1.69
C PHE A 512 5.81 -29.89 2.45
N PRO A 513 4.64 -30.46 2.07
CA PRO A 513 3.41 -30.26 2.82
C PRO A 513 3.49 -31.01 4.16
N THR A 514 3.16 -30.32 5.23
CA THR A 514 3.28 -30.77 6.63
C THR A 514 2.11 -30.26 7.46
N THR A 515 1.96 -30.72 8.69
CA THR A 515 1.07 -30.07 9.68
C THR A 515 1.85 -29.10 10.54
N THR A 516 2.90 -29.58 11.19
CA THR A 516 3.94 -28.79 11.85
C THR A 516 5.15 -29.68 11.84
N ILE A 517 6.28 -29.20 11.32
CA ILE A 517 7.43 -30.06 11.13
C ILE A 517 7.98 -30.57 12.48
N LYS A 518 8.09 -31.89 12.59
CA LYS A 518 8.80 -32.52 13.71
C LYS A 518 10.30 -32.25 13.57
N SER A 519 10.99 -32.02 14.69
CA SER A 519 12.42 -31.70 14.72
C SER A 519 13.29 -32.76 14.01
N PHE A 520 12.95 -34.04 14.17
CA PHE A 520 13.68 -35.15 13.55
C PHE A 520 13.47 -35.19 12.02
N ALA A 521 12.23 -34.97 11.57
CA ALA A 521 11.94 -34.86 10.14
C ALA A 521 12.68 -33.67 9.51
N LEU A 522 12.71 -32.53 10.20
CA LEU A 522 13.50 -31.37 9.76
C LEU A 522 14.99 -31.69 9.66
N PHE A 523 15.56 -32.43 10.62
CA PHE A 523 16.95 -32.85 10.59
C PHE A 523 17.28 -33.64 9.32
N ASN A 524 16.47 -34.65 9.00
CA ASN A 524 16.65 -35.48 7.81
C ASN A 524 16.49 -34.66 6.52
N LEU A 525 15.44 -33.85 6.42
CA LEU A 525 15.19 -33.01 5.26
C LEU A 525 16.28 -31.96 5.05
N PHE A 526 16.78 -31.35 6.12
CA PHE A 526 17.86 -30.37 6.05
C PHE A 526 19.15 -30.99 5.54
N TRP A 527 19.58 -32.14 6.08
CA TRP A 527 20.81 -32.78 5.60
C TRP A 527 20.70 -33.31 4.18
N LYS A 528 19.52 -33.81 3.78
CA LYS A 528 19.25 -34.13 2.39
C LYS A 528 19.33 -32.89 1.48
N CYS A 529 18.88 -31.74 1.96
CA CYS A 529 19.03 -30.46 1.26
C CYS A 529 20.50 -30.08 1.04
N VAL A 530 21.33 -30.26 2.07
CA VAL A 530 22.78 -29.97 2.00
C VAL A 530 23.46 -30.92 1.00
N GLU A 531 23.17 -32.22 1.08
CA GLU A 531 23.66 -33.24 0.14
C GLU A 531 23.38 -32.84 -1.32
N GLU A 532 22.11 -32.60 -1.66
CA GLU A 532 21.70 -32.28 -3.04
C GLU A 532 22.33 -30.98 -3.58
N LEU A 533 22.69 -30.04 -2.72
CA LEU A 533 23.35 -28.79 -3.10
C LEU A 533 24.86 -28.96 -3.26
N GLU A 534 25.53 -29.64 -2.32
CA GLU A 534 26.97 -29.91 -2.39
C GLU A 534 27.31 -30.81 -3.60
N GLU A 535 26.50 -31.83 -3.90
CA GLU A 535 26.62 -32.68 -5.11
C GLU A 535 26.58 -31.88 -6.43
N ARG A 536 26.03 -30.66 -6.39
CA ARG A 536 25.93 -29.73 -7.53
C ARG A 536 26.91 -28.57 -7.39
N ASP A 537 28.03 -28.76 -6.70
CA ASP A 537 29.10 -27.78 -6.41
C ASP A 537 28.63 -26.45 -5.79
N PHE A 538 27.50 -26.44 -5.05
CA PHE A 538 27.21 -25.31 -4.17
C PHE A 538 27.88 -25.55 -2.82
N LYS A 539 28.52 -24.51 -2.28
CA LYS A 539 29.23 -24.59 -1.00
C LYS A 539 28.32 -24.04 0.11
N VAL A 540 27.63 -24.93 0.83
CA VAL A 540 26.68 -24.59 1.92
C VAL A 540 27.41 -24.21 3.21
N LEU A 541 27.42 -22.92 3.56
CA LEU A 541 28.12 -22.42 4.74
C LEU A 541 27.22 -22.22 5.95
N THR A 542 25.96 -21.85 5.73
CA THR A 542 25.07 -21.41 6.82
C THR A 542 23.66 -21.94 6.66
N THR A 543 22.95 -22.09 7.78
CA THR A 543 21.49 -22.25 7.79
C THR A 543 20.82 -21.18 8.62
N THR A 544 19.68 -20.68 8.18
CA THR A 544 18.91 -19.64 8.86
C THR A 544 17.45 -20.05 9.01
N CYS A 545 16.96 -20.09 10.25
CA CYS A 545 15.58 -20.40 10.58
C CYS A 545 15.12 -19.69 11.87
N ASP A 546 13.82 -19.82 12.17
CA ASP A 546 13.21 -19.03 13.24
C ASP A 546 13.47 -19.70 14.60
N GLY A 547 13.19 -18.98 15.68
CA GLY A 547 13.40 -19.47 17.04
C GLY A 547 12.33 -20.45 17.54
N ALA A 548 11.61 -21.17 16.66
CA ALA A 548 10.58 -22.12 17.06
C ALA A 548 11.16 -23.36 17.75
N SER A 549 10.35 -24.01 18.60
CA SER A 549 10.78 -25.18 19.38
C SER A 549 11.34 -26.34 18.52
N PRO A 550 10.73 -26.69 17.36
CA PRO A 550 11.28 -27.74 16.50
C PRO A 550 12.67 -27.40 15.95
N HIS A 551 12.90 -26.13 15.58
CA HIS A 551 14.16 -25.64 15.04
C HIS A 551 15.29 -25.65 16.08
N ARG A 552 15.01 -25.25 17.32
CA ARG A 552 15.97 -25.35 18.43
C ARG A 552 16.36 -26.79 18.72
N THR A 553 15.39 -27.69 18.70
CA THR A 553 15.63 -29.11 18.94
C THR A 553 16.46 -29.71 17.79
N PHE A 554 16.19 -29.29 16.56
CA PHE A 554 17.00 -29.63 15.40
C PHE A 554 18.48 -29.24 15.59
N TYR A 555 18.78 -28.05 16.10
CA TYR A 555 20.18 -27.68 16.44
C TYR A 555 20.76 -28.62 17.52
N LYS A 556 19.98 -28.91 18.57
CA LYS A 556 20.41 -29.79 19.68
C LYS A 556 20.72 -31.23 19.24
N TYR A 557 20.18 -31.73 18.12
CA TYR A 557 20.54 -33.06 17.59
C TYR A 557 21.97 -33.17 17.08
N HIS A 558 22.67 -32.06 16.89
CA HIS A 558 24.07 -32.04 16.45
C HIS A 558 25.06 -32.00 17.62
N ILE A 559 24.57 -32.06 18.87
CA ILE A 559 25.41 -32.16 20.07
C ILE A 559 25.94 -33.60 20.17
N ILE A 560 27.26 -33.72 20.32
CA ILE A 560 27.95 -35.02 20.44
C ILE A 560 27.52 -35.71 21.74
N PRO A 561 27.18 -37.02 21.73
CA PRO A 561 26.88 -37.77 22.95
C PRO A 561 28.05 -37.69 23.95
N GLY A 562 27.79 -37.15 25.14
CA GLY A 562 28.79 -36.98 26.21
C GLY A 562 29.27 -35.54 26.41
N ASP A 563 29.01 -34.62 25.47
CA ASP A 563 29.19 -33.19 25.71
C ASP A 563 28.05 -32.67 26.62
N THR A 564 28.38 -31.78 27.54
CA THR A 564 27.38 -31.19 28.44
C THR A 564 26.33 -30.45 27.60
N ARG A 565 25.04 -30.78 27.80
CA ARG A 565 23.86 -30.11 27.20
C ARG A 565 23.81 -28.58 27.40
N THR A 566 24.76 -28.02 28.13
CA THR A 566 24.91 -26.59 28.42
C THR A 566 25.74 -25.84 27.37
N LYS A 567 26.43 -26.51 26.45
CA LYS A 567 27.25 -25.84 25.43
C LYS A 567 26.39 -25.44 24.22
N ILE A 568 26.35 -24.13 23.96
CA ILE A 568 25.59 -23.50 22.88
C ILE A 568 26.24 -23.89 21.54
N LEU A 569 25.49 -24.61 20.70
CA LEU A 569 25.98 -25.17 19.44
C LEU A 569 25.69 -24.24 18.25
N TYR A 570 26.70 -23.48 17.84
CA TYR A 570 26.59 -22.52 16.73
C TYR A 570 27.14 -23.03 15.39
N LYS A 571 27.76 -24.23 15.38
CA LYS A 571 28.29 -24.86 14.18
C LYS A 571 28.32 -26.37 14.30
N THR A 572 28.35 -27.05 13.16
CA THR A 572 28.51 -28.50 13.03
C THR A 572 29.40 -28.80 11.81
N PRO A 573 30.18 -29.90 11.76
CA PRO A 573 30.87 -30.28 10.52
C PRO A 573 29.85 -30.55 9.40
N ASN A 574 30.15 -30.13 8.18
CA ASN A 574 29.37 -30.52 7.01
C ASN A 574 29.91 -31.85 6.46
N PRO A 575 29.19 -32.99 6.61
CA PRO A 575 29.67 -34.29 6.14
C PRO A 575 29.64 -34.44 4.62
N TYR A 576 28.98 -33.53 3.90
CA TYR A 576 28.87 -33.53 2.44
C TYR A 576 29.83 -32.54 1.77
N ALA A 577 30.60 -31.77 2.55
CA ALA A 577 31.67 -30.95 2.00
C ALA A 577 32.92 -31.81 1.78
N ASP A 578 33.54 -31.71 0.61
CA ASP A 578 34.81 -32.39 0.31
C ASP A 578 35.95 -31.90 1.21
N GLU A 579 35.91 -30.61 1.56
CA GLU A 579 36.81 -29.97 2.49
C GLU A 579 36.27 -29.97 3.93
N GLU A 580 37.17 -29.92 4.92
CA GLU A 580 36.80 -29.79 6.33
C GLU A 580 36.21 -28.39 6.60
N ARG A 581 34.91 -28.24 6.31
CA ARG A 581 34.17 -26.99 6.41
C ARG A 581 33.03 -27.10 7.42
N PRO A 582 32.97 -26.18 8.40
CA PRO A 582 31.82 -26.11 9.29
C PRO A 582 30.61 -25.50 8.60
N LEU A 583 29.43 -25.98 8.97
CA LEU A 583 28.15 -25.35 8.73
C LEU A 583 27.73 -24.56 9.97
N PHE A 584 27.38 -23.28 9.80
CA PHE A 584 26.99 -22.40 10.89
C PHE A 584 25.46 -22.29 11.02
N PHE A 585 24.97 -22.40 12.26
CA PHE A 585 23.56 -22.17 12.60
C PHE A 585 23.32 -20.69 12.89
N ILE A 586 22.32 -20.09 12.26
CA ILE A 586 22.01 -18.66 12.40
C ILE A 586 20.55 -18.46 12.76
N CYS A 587 20.33 -17.82 13.91
CA CYS A 587 19.00 -17.37 14.33
C CYS A 587 18.65 -16.05 13.63
N ASP A 588 17.38 -15.89 13.22
CA ASP A 588 16.96 -14.67 12.53
C ASP A 588 16.94 -13.44 13.48
N PRO A 589 17.79 -12.42 13.23
CA PRO A 589 17.84 -11.22 14.07
C PRO A 589 16.53 -10.42 14.07
N VAL A 590 15.73 -10.51 13.01
CA VAL A 590 14.42 -9.86 12.91
C VAL A 590 13.43 -10.48 13.87
N HIS A 591 13.45 -11.81 13.99
CA HIS A 591 12.61 -12.52 14.96
C HIS A 591 13.07 -12.25 16.39
N LEU A 592 14.37 -12.24 16.61
CA LEU A 592 14.95 -11.93 17.92
C LEU A 592 14.60 -10.52 18.42
N LEU A 593 14.57 -9.52 17.52
CA LEU A 593 14.11 -8.18 17.86
C LEU A 593 12.62 -8.17 18.29
N LYS A 594 11.76 -8.93 17.59
CA LYS A 594 10.33 -9.06 17.91
C LYS A 594 10.13 -9.76 19.25
N THR A 595 10.84 -10.85 19.53
CA THR A 595 10.71 -11.61 20.80
C THR A 595 11.27 -10.83 21.97
N THR A 596 12.37 -10.09 21.79
CA THR A 596 12.93 -9.19 22.82
C THR A 596 11.95 -8.06 23.15
N ARG A 597 11.32 -7.43 22.13
CA ARG A 597 10.25 -6.45 22.35
C ARG A 597 9.07 -7.07 23.10
N ASN A 598 8.66 -8.30 22.76
CA ASN A 598 7.55 -8.97 23.46
C ASN A 598 7.90 -9.28 24.93
N ASN A 599 9.15 -9.62 25.25
CA ASN A 599 9.61 -9.76 26.62
C ASN A 599 9.51 -8.42 27.36
N TRP A 600 9.96 -7.32 26.72
CA TRP A 600 9.87 -5.99 27.30
C TRP A 600 8.42 -5.52 27.47
N GLU A 601 7.52 -5.74 26.49
CA GLU A 601 6.07 -5.45 26.59
C GLU A 601 5.40 -6.21 27.73
N ASN A 602 5.85 -7.43 28.03
CA ASN A 602 5.31 -8.19 29.16
C ASN A 602 5.91 -7.77 30.51
N SER A 603 6.92 -6.89 30.52
CA SER A 603 7.47 -6.28 31.73
C SER A 603 6.46 -5.29 32.32
N PHE A 604 5.73 -5.73 33.34
CA PHE A 604 4.71 -4.96 34.08
C PHE A 604 3.46 -4.45 33.32
N TRP A 605 3.32 -4.72 32.02
CA TRP A 605 2.18 -4.20 31.25
C TRP A 605 1.12 -5.25 30.91
N LYS A 606 1.27 -5.99 29.81
CA LYS A 606 0.15 -6.76 29.22
C LYS A 606 -0.28 -7.99 30.03
N ASN A 607 0.50 -9.08 29.91
CA ASN A 607 0.24 -10.32 30.65
C ASN A 607 1.03 -10.36 31.96
N LYS A 608 1.93 -9.38 32.17
CA LYS A 608 2.80 -9.25 33.35
C LYS A 608 3.59 -10.53 33.66
N THR A 609 3.93 -11.30 32.61
CA THR A 609 4.69 -12.55 32.73
C THR A 609 6.18 -12.30 32.91
N LYS A 610 6.63 -11.05 32.76
CA LYS A 610 8.01 -10.63 32.98
C LYS A 610 8.05 -9.43 33.93
N LYS A 611 9.19 -9.28 34.60
CA LYS A 611 9.51 -8.19 35.52
C LYS A 611 10.97 -7.80 35.30
N LEU A 612 11.31 -7.39 34.08
CA LEU A 612 12.72 -7.24 33.69
C LEU A 612 13.44 -6.26 34.63
N ARG A 613 14.57 -6.69 35.18
CA ARG A 613 15.34 -5.95 36.17
C ARG A 613 16.81 -6.29 36.00
N ASN A 614 17.67 -5.29 35.95
CA ASN A 614 19.12 -5.45 35.89
C ASN A 614 19.79 -4.45 36.84
N ASN A 615 20.84 -4.85 37.54
CA ASN A 615 21.58 -3.99 38.48
C ASN A 615 20.67 -3.20 39.44
N ASN A 616 19.67 -3.88 40.03
CA ASN A 616 18.62 -3.31 40.89
C ASN A 616 17.65 -2.32 40.23
N ARG A 617 17.82 -1.98 38.95
CA ARG A 617 16.96 -1.04 38.20
C ARG A 617 15.96 -1.79 37.32
N TRP A 618 14.75 -1.27 37.23
CA TRP A 618 13.68 -1.87 36.43
C TRP A 618 13.80 -1.49 34.95
N ILE A 619 13.55 -2.47 34.08
CA ILE A 619 13.39 -2.30 32.63
C ILE A 619 11.92 -2.56 32.31
N SER A 620 11.10 -1.52 32.36
CA SER A 620 9.64 -1.66 32.28
C SER A 620 9.08 -1.08 30.99
N TRP A 621 8.03 -1.70 30.45
CA TRP A 621 7.26 -1.11 29.34
C TRP A 621 6.61 0.20 29.75
N LEU A 622 6.28 0.35 31.03
CA LEU A 622 5.71 1.58 31.60
C LEU A 622 6.64 2.78 31.44
N GLN A 623 7.96 2.58 31.52
CA GLN A 623 8.92 3.67 31.30
C GLN A 623 8.92 4.16 29.85
N LEU A 624 8.62 3.28 28.89
CA LEU A 624 8.46 3.66 27.48
C LEU A 624 7.15 4.42 27.25
N ILE A 625 6.05 3.97 27.87
CA ILE A 625 4.75 4.66 27.82
C ILE A 625 4.90 6.05 28.42
N ASP A 626 5.48 6.16 29.61
CA ASP A 626 5.76 7.42 30.27
C ASP A 626 6.60 8.34 29.38
N ALA A 627 7.70 7.83 28.82
CA ALA A 627 8.54 8.62 27.92
C ALA A 627 7.80 9.16 26.69
N PHE A 628 6.86 8.37 26.15
CA PHE A 628 6.01 8.78 25.04
C PHE A 628 4.96 9.83 25.45
N GLU A 629 4.32 9.64 26.61
CA GLU A 629 3.34 10.59 27.15
C GLU A 629 4.00 11.94 27.48
N ASN A 630 5.20 11.95 28.07
CA ASN A 630 5.94 13.19 28.29
C ASN A 630 6.30 13.87 26.97
N ASP A 631 6.79 13.13 25.96
CA ASP A 631 7.09 13.73 24.64
C ASP A 631 5.86 14.34 23.97
N ILE A 632 4.67 13.75 24.16
CA ILE A 632 3.40 14.34 23.71
C ILE A 632 3.05 15.59 24.51
N ASN A 633 3.15 15.54 25.83
CA ASN A 633 2.76 16.65 26.71
C ASN A 633 3.69 17.87 26.54
N ASP A 634 5.00 17.64 26.46
CA ASP A 634 6.02 18.68 26.26
C ASP A 634 5.88 19.34 24.88
N SER A 635 5.41 18.60 23.87
CA SER A 635 5.31 19.08 22.48
C SER A 635 3.99 19.76 22.13
N ASN A 636 2.97 19.74 23.01
CA ASN A 636 1.71 20.44 22.78
C ASN A 636 1.87 21.96 22.60
N ALA A 637 3.03 22.54 22.94
CA ALA A 637 3.37 23.94 22.69
C ALA A 637 3.97 24.22 21.28
N SER A 638 4.52 23.23 20.56
CA SER A 638 5.24 23.46 19.29
C SER A 638 4.92 22.48 18.15
N GLY A 639 4.23 21.36 18.42
CA GLY A 639 3.95 20.30 17.45
C GLY A 639 5.16 19.46 17.03
N LEU A 640 6.37 19.80 17.49
CA LEU A 640 7.62 19.11 17.16
C LEU A 640 7.97 18.08 18.25
N ARG A 641 7.87 16.80 17.89
CA ARG A 641 8.11 15.66 18.80
C ARG A 641 9.47 15.01 18.60
N ILE A 642 10.19 14.70 19.68
CA ILE A 642 11.42 13.91 19.59
C ILE A 642 11.06 12.51 19.09
N LEU A 643 10.01 11.90 19.65
CA LEU A 643 9.51 10.57 19.32
C LEU A 643 8.45 10.58 18.20
N HIS A 644 8.61 11.43 17.18
CA HIS A 644 7.67 11.56 16.05
C HIS A 644 7.32 10.25 15.30
N LYS A 645 8.16 9.21 15.38
CA LYS A 645 7.89 7.91 14.75
C LYS A 645 7.01 7.00 15.61
N LEU A 646 7.06 7.17 16.92
CA LEU A 646 6.25 6.39 17.84
C LEU A 646 4.81 6.90 17.79
N ASN A 647 3.89 5.97 17.89
CA ASN A 647 2.46 6.22 17.96
C ASN A 647 1.83 5.15 18.86
N ASN A 648 0.52 5.25 19.08
CA ASN A 648 -0.21 4.29 19.91
C ASN A 648 -0.05 2.83 19.47
N ASP A 649 0.11 2.57 18.16
CA ASP A 649 0.34 1.20 17.65
C ASP A 649 1.69 0.61 18.08
N HIS A 650 2.68 1.44 18.44
CA HIS A 650 3.97 0.96 18.98
C HIS A 650 3.86 0.46 20.42
N LEU A 651 2.98 1.09 21.21
CA LEU A 651 2.84 0.85 22.65
C LEU A 651 1.75 -0.16 22.96
N PHE A 652 0.62 -0.08 22.26
CA PHE A 652 -0.58 -0.89 22.50
C PHE A 652 -0.71 -1.97 21.42
N LEU A 653 0.17 -2.96 21.51
CA LEU A 653 0.30 -3.99 20.48
C LEU A 653 -0.85 -5.02 20.56
N ASN A 654 -1.59 -5.16 19.45
CA ASN A 654 -2.47 -6.30 19.21
C ASN A 654 -1.71 -7.45 18.50
N PRO A 655 -2.28 -8.66 18.40
CA PRO A 655 -1.59 -9.82 17.79
C PRO A 655 -1.03 -9.56 16.39
N TYR A 656 -1.74 -8.78 15.57
CA TYR A 656 -1.31 -8.43 14.22
C TYR A 656 -0.15 -7.40 14.21
N LEU A 657 -0.21 -6.38 15.07
CA LEU A 657 0.84 -5.38 15.20
C LEU A 657 2.15 -5.98 15.73
N ARG A 658 2.08 -7.03 16.57
CA ARG A 658 3.27 -7.73 17.07
C ARG A 658 4.15 -8.30 15.97
N MET A 659 3.56 -8.73 14.86
CA MET A 659 4.32 -9.28 13.73
C MET A 659 5.04 -8.21 12.90
N ARG A 660 4.69 -6.92 13.08
CA ARG A 660 5.31 -5.82 12.31
C ARG A 660 6.69 -5.48 12.86
N VAL A 661 7.71 -5.89 12.12
CA VAL A 661 9.13 -5.67 12.43
C VAL A 661 9.45 -4.19 12.62
N TYR A 662 8.92 -3.31 11.77
CA TYR A 662 9.25 -1.88 11.85
C TYR A 662 8.80 -1.24 13.16
N LEU A 663 7.72 -1.72 13.79
CA LEU A 663 7.28 -1.23 15.10
C LEU A 663 8.30 -1.61 16.18
N ALA A 664 8.82 -2.86 16.14
CA ALA A 664 9.85 -3.30 17.06
C ALA A 664 11.16 -2.51 16.89
N ALA A 665 11.61 -2.31 15.64
CA ALA A 665 12.82 -1.56 15.35
C ALA A 665 12.73 -0.07 15.72
N GLN A 666 11.54 0.53 15.64
CA GLN A 666 11.35 1.92 16.05
C GLN A 666 11.30 2.09 17.57
N VAL A 667 10.73 1.12 18.29
CA VAL A 667 10.77 1.07 19.77
C VAL A 667 12.21 0.92 20.28
N PHE A 668 13.01 0.04 19.67
CA PHE A 668 14.43 -0.12 20.00
C PHE A 668 15.35 0.89 19.30
N SER A 669 14.86 2.08 18.95
CA SER A 669 15.71 3.03 18.22
C SER A 669 16.57 3.87 19.16
N ASN A 670 17.77 4.26 18.71
CA ASN A 670 18.63 5.20 19.44
C ASN A 670 17.90 6.51 19.80
N ARG A 671 16.92 6.93 18.99
CA ARG A 671 16.09 8.12 19.25
C ARG A 671 15.23 7.97 20.52
N VAL A 672 14.71 6.77 20.79
CA VAL A 672 13.98 6.47 22.03
C VAL A 672 14.91 6.58 23.22
N ALA A 673 16.09 5.98 23.14
CA ALA A 673 17.10 6.09 24.19
C ALA A 673 17.52 7.56 24.44
N CYS A 674 17.72 8.35 23.39
CA CYS A 674 18.01 9.77 23.50
C CYS A 674 16.87 10.55 24.17
N ALA A 675 15.61 10.30 23.80
CA ALA A 675 14.46 10.98 24.41
C ALA A 675 14.37 10.70 25.92
N MET A 676 14.50 9.43 26.31
CA MET A 676 14.53 9.04 27.73
C MET A 676 15.71 9.68 28.48
N THR A 677 16.86 9.81 27.82
CA THR A 677 18.04 10.50 28.40
C THR A 677 17.76 11.99 28.62
N VAL A 678 17.15 12.67 27.64
CA VAL A 678 16.81 14.10 27.71
C VAL A 678 15.77 14.37 28.80
N GLN A 679 14.80 13.49 28.96
CA GLN A 679 13.78 13.60 30.00
C GLN A 679 14.34 13.38 31.42
N GLY A 680 15.47 12.68 31.56
CA GLY A 680 16.24 12.60 32.81
C GLY A 680 15.51 11.96 33.99
N LYS A 681 14.45 11.18 33.77
CA LYS A 681 13.69 10.54 34.86
C LYS A 681 14.52 9.48 35.58
N ALA A 682 14.51 9.52 36.91
CA ALA A 682 15.24 8.58 37.75
C ALA A 682 14.82 7.11 37.48
N GLY A 683 15.79 6.20 37.46
CA GLY A 683 15.54 4.77 37.29
C GLY A 683 15.35 4.31 35.82
N THR A 684 15.53 5.20 34.84
CA THR A 684 15.43 4.88 33.40
C THR A 684 16.76 4.52 32.75
N GLU A 685 17.88 4.63 33.48
CA GLU A 685 19.23 4.54 32.95
C GLU A 685 19.53 3.16 32.36
N GLU A 686 19.04 2.11 33.02
CA GLU A 686 19.22 0.73 32.54
C GLU A 686 18.36 0.45 31.30
N THR A 687 17.15 1.01 31.23
CA THR A 687 16.29 0.92 30.03
C THR A 687 16.90 1.64 28.84
N ILE A 688 17.53 2.80 29.07
CA ILE A 688 18.29 3.53 28.04
C ILE A 688 19.44 2.65 27.51
N LYS A 689 20.20 2.00 28.41
CA LYS A 689 21.29 1.10 28.03
C LYS A 689 20.78 -0.10 27.24
N PHE A 690 19.71 -0.75 27.70
CA PHE A 690 19.05 -1.85 27.02
C PHE A 690 18.59 -1.47 25.61
N VAL A 691 17.90 -0.34 25.45
CA VAL A 691 17.41 0.15 24.14
C VAL A 691 18.57 0.46 23.19
N LYS A 692 19.65 1.09 23.67
CA LYS A 692 20.85 1.35 22.86
C LYS A 692 21.53 0.06 22.41
N ASN A 693 21.76 -0.87 23.34
CA ASN A 693 22.37 -2.16 23.02
C ASN A 693 21.56 -2.92 21.96
N MET A 694 20.23 -2.93 22.06
CA MET A 694 19.37 -3.56 21.06
C MET A 694 19.35 -2.82 19.72
N ASN A 695 19.39 -1.47 19.72
CA ASN A 695 19.52 -0.68 18.49
C ASN A 695 20.79 -1.08 17.73
N ASP A 696 21.91 -1.02 18.42
CA ASP A 696 23.23 -1.20 17.84
C ASP A 696 23.45 -2.65 17.40
N PHE A 697 22.98 -3.61 18.20
CA PHE A 697 22.88 -5.01 17.82
C PHE A 697 22.13 -5.21 16.50
N PHE A 698 20.90 -4.69 16.40
CA PHE A 698 20.10 -4.88 15.19
C PHE A 698 20.70 -4.16 13.97
N ASP A 699 21.25 -2.97 14.17
CA ASP A 699 21.90 -2.21 13.11
C ASP A 699 23.16 -2.92 12.59
N CYS A 700 23.98 -3.50 13.48
CA CYS A 700 25.13 -4.36 13.13
C CYS A 700 24.72 -5.50 12.20
N LEU A 701 23.70 -6.26 12.59
CA LEU A 701 23.31 -7.48 11.89
C LEU A 701 22.54 -7.21 10.59
N ASN A 702 22.01 -6.01 10.45
CA ASN A 702 21.33 -5.53 9.24
C ASN A 702 22.15 -4.47 8.47
N ALA A 703 23.47 -4.47 8.66
CA ALA A 703 24.39 -3.62 7.92
C ALA A 703 24.37 -3.92 6.42
N ASN A 704 23.86 -2.97 5.63
CA ASN A 704 23.70 -3.12 4.18
C ASN A 704 24.07 -1.87 3.37
N LYS A 705 24.56 -0.82 4.03
CA LYS A 705 24.89 0.46 3.38
C LYS A 705 26.39 0.59 3.19
N VAL A 706 26.84 0.72 1.94
CA VAL A 706 28.27 0.84 1.61
C VAL A 706 28.88 2.14 2.15
N SER A 707 28.11 3.23 2.14
CA SER A 707 28.50 4.53 2.69
C SER A 707 27.35 5.09 3.54
N THR A 708 27.63 5.34 4.81
CA THR A 708 26.63 5.79 5.79
C THR A 708 27.35 6.48 6.95
N LYS A 709 26.75 7.57 7.46
CA LYS A 709 27.23 8.25 8.68
C LYS A 709 26.97 7.42 9.95
N PHE A 710 26.10 6.41 9.86
CA PHE A 710 25.81 5.48 10.94
C PHE A 710 26.70 4.25 10.77
N GLU A 711 27.72 4.15 11.63
CA GLU A 711 28.74 3.11 11.56
C GLU A 711 28.17 1.71 11.66
N PHE A 712 27.26 1.48 12.61
CA PHE A 712 26.67 0.17 12.85
C PHE A 712 25.86 -0.33 11.63
N LYS A 713 25.36 0.56 10.76
CA LYS A 713 24.67 0.21 9.50
C LYS A 713 25.59 0.00 8.30
N SER A 714 26.89 0.23 8.46
CA SER A 714 27.86 0.15 7.37
C SER A 714 28.26 -1.30 7.09
N VAL A 715 28.44 -1.67 5.83
CA VAL A 715 28.87 -3.05 5.49
C VAL A 715 30.22 -3.36 6.14
N TYR A 716 30.40 -4.58 6.65
CA TYR A 716 31.70 -5.04 7.14
C TYR A 716 32.74 -5.07 6.01
N ARG A 717 33.95 -4.59 6.30
CA ARG A 717 35.06 -4.52 5.33
C ARG A 717 36.31 -5.28 5.79
N CYS A 718 36.34 -5.70 7.04
CA CYS A 718 37.46 -6.37 7.68
C CYS A 718 36.92 -7.43 8.65
N ALA A 719 37.66 -8.52 8.83
CA ALA A 719 37.34 -9.55 9.81
C ALA A 719 37.44 -9.02 11.25
N ASP A 720 38.40 -8.12 11.50
CA ASP A 720 38.64 -7.50 12.81
C ASP A 720 37.83 -6.21 13.01
N ASP A 721 36.63 -6.13 12.43
CA ASP A 721 35.77 -4.97 12.60
C ASP A 721 35.40 -4.83 14.09
N ARG A 722 35.71 -3.66 14.66
CA ARG A 722 35.45 -3.34 16.07
C ARG A 722 34.00 -3.62 16.50
N ARG A 723 33.04 -3.59 15.58
CA ARG A 723 31.63 -3.87 15.86
C ARG A 723 31.37 -5.34 16.09
N LEU A 724 32.10 -6.23 15.41
CA LEU A 724 32.08 -7.67 15.68
C LEU A 724 32.73 -7.97 17.03
N VAL A 725 33.81 -7.26 17.37
CA VAL A 725 34.42 -7.31 18.70
C VAL A 725 33.44 -6.84 19.78
N TRP A 726 32.75 -5.72 19.56
CA TRP A 726 31.72 -5.19 20.45
C TRP A 726 30.56 -6.18 20.65
N LEU A 727 30.08 -6.84 19.58
CA LEU A 727 29.06 -7.88 19.69
C LEU A 727 29.50 -8.98 20.66
N LYS A 728 30.74 -9.47 20.53
CA LYS A 728 31.27 -10.56 21.35
C LYS A 728 31.61 -10.14 22.79
N THR A 729 32.23 -8.97 22.96
CA THR A 729 32.88 -8.60 24.24
C THR A 729 32.06 -7.67 25.11
N ASP A 730 31.19 -6.85 24.52
CA ASP A 730 30.37 -5.88 25.24
C ASP A 730 28.90 -6.30 25.25
N PHE A 731 28.33 -6.63 24.08
CA PHE A 731 26.90 -6.92 23.95
C PHE A 731 26.52 -8.27 24.57
N LEU A 732 27.22 -9.36 24.22
CA LEU A 732 26.96 -10.67 24.84
C LEU A 732 27.26 -10.64 26.35
N LYS A 733 28.37 -10.00 26.73
CA LYS A 733 28.74 -9.83 28.14
C LYS A 733 27.67 -9.07 28.93
N TYR A 734 27.06 -8.03 28.35
CA TYR A 734 25.97 -7.31 29.00
C TYR A 734 24.79 -8.22 29.37
N PHE A 735 24.40 -9.15 28.50
CA PHE A 735 23.34 -10.10 28.80
C PHE A 735 23.78 -11.23 29.73
N GLN A 736 25.03 -11.69 29.66
CA GLN A 736 25.61 -12.66 30.59
C GLN A 736 25.65 -12.11 32.02
N ASP A 737 26.21 -10.91 32.20
CA ASP A 737 26.26 -10.21 33.48
C ASP A 737 24.84 -9.99 34.04
N TRP A 738 23.87 -9.70 33.17
CA TRP A 738 22.46 -9.55 33.55
C TRP A 738 21.83 -10.89 33.98
N GLU A 739 22.04 -11.98 33.25
CA GLU A 739 21.56 -13.31 33.64
C GLU A 739 22.14 -13.74 34.99
N GLU A 740 23.46 -13.60 35.17
CA GLU A 740 24.16 -13.90 36.42
C GLU A 740 23.60 -13.08 37.59
N TRP A 741 23.43 -11.77 37.38
CA TRP A 741 22.83 -10.89 38.39
C TRP A 741 21.40 -11.32 38.74
N ALA A 742 20.57 -11.63 37.74
CA ALA A 742 19.17 -12.01 37.93
C ALA A 742 19.05 -13.34 38.70
N LEU A 743 19.86 -14.35 38.35
CA LEU A 743 19.87 -15.66 39.02
C LEU A 743 20.50 -15.61 40.41
N GLY A 744 21.43 -14.67 40.63
CA GLY A 744 22.09 -14.41 41.91
C GLY A 744 21.20 -13.79 42.99
N GLN A 745 19.98 -13.34 42.66
CA GLN A 745 19.00 -12.81 43.62
C GLN A 745 18.37 -13.95 44.45
N THR A 746 19.11 -14.45 45.44
CA THR A 746 18.71 -15.59 46.28
C THR A 746 17.58 -15.27 47.25
N ASP A 747 17.26 -13.98 47.44
CA ASP A 747 16.18 -13.44 48.26
C ASP A 747 14.77 -13.76 47.72
N VAL A 748 14.64 -14.05 46.42
CA VAL A 748 13.36 -14.40 45.78
C VAL A 748 13.36 -15.81 45.19
N PRO A 749 12.18 -16.43 44.95
CA PRO A 749 12.10 -17.76 44.32
C PRO A 749 12.68 -17.79 42.91
N LEU A 750 13.21 -18.93 42.47
CA LEU A 750 13.80 -19.10 41.13
C LEU A 750 12.84 -18.71 39.99
N SER A 751 11.54 -18.98 40.15
CA SER A 751 10.51 -18.61 39.19
C SER A 751 10.36 -17.10 39.00
N GLU A 752 10.65 -16.31 40.04
CA GLU A 752 10.69 -14.84 39.98
C GLU A 752 12.02 -14.33 39.44
N ARG A 753 13.15 -14.95 39.82
CA ARG A 753 14.47 -14.63 39.24
C ARG A 753 14.46 -14.74 37.72
N LYS A 754 13.86 -15.80 37.18
CA LYS A 754 13.68 -15.99 35.71
C LYS A 754 12.80 -14.93 35.05
N GLN A 755 12.02 -14.15 35.80
CA GLN A 755 11.24 -13.02 35.26
C GLN A 755 12.05 -11.72 35.17
N TYR A 756 13.17 -11.62 35.91
CA TYR A 756 14.07 -10.46 35.88
C TYR A 756 14.89 -10.39 34.59
N PHE A 757 15.02 -11.51 33.89
CA PHE A 757 15.73 -11.61 32.63
C PHE A 757 14.78 -11.89 31.45
N ILE A 758 15.26 -11.72 30.22
CA ILE A 758 14.57 -12.16 29.01
C ILE A 758 14.30 -13.68 29.09
N SER A 759 13.32 -14.19 28.35
CA SER A 759 13.02 -15.63 28.34
C SER A 759 14.22 -16.46 27.88
N ASP A 760 14.45 -17.62 28.51
CA ASP A 760 15.50 -18.59 28.21
C ASP A 760 15.60 -18.86 26.68
N GLN A 761 14.48 -18.96 25.97
CA GLN A 761 14.46 -19.13 24.51
C GLN A 761 15.01 -17.92 23.74
N THR A 762 14.66 -16.71 24.15
CA THR A 762 15.20 -15.49 23.53
C THR A 762 16.68 -15.35 23.85
N TRP A 763 17.11 -15.72 25.06
CA TRP A 763 18.52 -15.69 25.43
C TRP A 763 19.36 -16.68 24.63
N GLU A 764 18.89 -17.94 24.52
CA GLU A 764 19.47 -18.93 23.61
C GLU A 764 19.71 -18.30 22.23
N ASP A 765 18.70 -17.66 21.62
CA ASP A 765 18.81 -17.02 20.30
C ASP A 765 19.79 -15.85 20.22
N VAL A 766 19.93 -15.05 21.30
CA VAL A 766 20.86 -13.90 21.35
C VAL A 766 22.31 -14.37 21.31
N ASP A 767 22.60 -15.53 21.89
CA ASP A 767 23.97 -16.08 21.92
C ASP A 767 24.41 -16.72 20.58
N TYR A 768 23.47 -16.99 19.66
CA TYR A 768 23.72 -17.66 18.36
C TYR A 768 24.05 -16.71 17.18
N VAL A 769 24.33 -15.43 17.40
CA VAL A 769 24.09 -14.45 16.33
C VAL A 769 25.33 -14.16 15.46
N VAL A 770 25.21 -14.47 14.17
CA VAL A 770 26.21 -14.18 13.11
C VAL A 770 25.68 -13.10 12.15
N ALA A 771 26.54 -12.17 11.73
CA ALA A 771 26.17 -10.90 11.12
C ALA A 771 25.97 -10.90 9.58
N THR A 772 24.94 -10.18 9.13
CA THR A 772 24.60 -9.67 7.77
C THR A 772 24.33 -10.66 6.63
N LYS A 773 23.25 -10.40 5.88
CA LYS A 773 22.63 -11.27 4.84
C LYS A 773 22.04 -12.60 5.34
N PHE A 774 22.21 -12.94 6.61
CA PHE A 774 21.68 -14.15 7.23
C PHE A 774 20.38 -13.89 7.99
N ASN A 775 19.31 -13.60 7.27
CA ASN A 775 17.96 -13.46 7.83
C ASN A 775 16.92 -14.12 6.90
N GLN A 776 15.69 -14.30 7.39
CA GLN A 776 14.63 -14.98 6.63
C GLN A 776 13.83 -14.04 5.73
N ASP A 777 14.12 -12.75 5.73
CA ASP A 777 13.53 -11.77 4.83
C ASP A 777 13.39 -12.25 3.36
N PRO A 778 14.37 -12.96 2.75
CA PRO A 778 14.22 -13.50 1.39
C PRO A 778 13.06 -14.50 1.24
N ILE A 779 12.88 -15.43 2.19
CA ILE A 779 11.82 -16.45 2.16
C ILE A 779 10.46 -15.84 2.51
N GLU A 780 10.40 -14.92 3.48
CA GLU A 780 9.17 -14.18 3.79
C GLU A 780 8.70 -13.35 2.59
N LYS A 781 9.63 -12.68 1.88
CA LYS A 781 9.31 -11.96 0.62
C LYS A 781 8.84 -12.91 -0.47
N PHE A 782 9.32 -14.15 -0.49
CA PHE A 782 8.84 -15.17 -1.42
C PHE A 782 7.40 -15.58 -1.07
N PHE A 783 7.10 -15.90 0.19
CA PHE A 783 5.72 -16.15 0.63
C PHE A 783 4.78 -14.97 0.35
N GLY A 784 5.24 -13.75 0.59
CA GLY A 784 4.49 -12.53 0.26
C GLY A 784 4.15 -12.43 -1.24
N LYS A 785 5.08 -12.83 -2.13
CA LYS A 785 4.80 -12.87 -3.58
C LYS A 785 3.79 -13.95 -3.96
N LEU A 786 3.90 -15.14 -3.37
CA LEU A 786 2.93 -16.22 -3.59
C LEU A 786 1.52 -15.79 -3.18
N ARG A 787 1.38 -15.15 -2.00
CA ARG A 787 0.09 -14.60 -1.55
C ARG A 787 -0.41 -13.48 -2.47
N GLN A 788 0.47 -12.60 -2.95
CA GLN A 788 0.08 -11.50 -3.86
C GLN A 788 -0.44 -12.00 -5.22
N GLN A 789 0.09 -13.09 -5.76
CA GLN A 789 -0.38 -13.69 -7.02
C GLN A 789 -1.85 -14.10 -6.96
N ARG A 790 -2.38 -14.37 -5.76
CA ARG A 790 -3.76 -14.79 -5.52
C ARG A 790 -4.74 -13.62 -5.30
N GLY A 791 -4.24 -12.38 -5.26
CA GLY A 791 -5.07 -11.19 -5.11
C GLY A 791 -5.81 -11.14 -3.76
N ALA A 792 -7.14 -11.27 -3.80
CA ALA A 792 -7.98 -11.20 -2.60
C ALA A 792 -7.97 -12.51 -1.77
N TYR A 793 -7.53 -13.63 -2.34
CA TYR A 793 -7.42 -14.91 -1.65
C TYR A 793 -6.04 -14.99 -0.99
N GLY A 794 -5.95 -14.72 0.31
CA GLY A 794 -4.67 -14.60 1.01
C GLY A 794 -4.00 -15.92 1.42
N THR A 795 -4.75 -17.01 1.48
CA THR A 795 -4.27 -18.37 1.80
C THR A 795 -4.30 -19.25 0.56
N PHE A 796 -3.40 -20.23 0.50
CA PHE A 796 -3.26 -21.16 -0.62
C PHE A 796 -3.43 -22.60 -0.13
N THR A 797 -4.00 -23.44 -0.99
CA THR A 797 -4.01 -24.90 -0.80
C THR A 797 -2.66 -25.50 -1.21
N CYS A 798 -2.42 -26.78 -0.92
CA CYS A 798 -1.20 -27.46 -1.33
C CYS A 798 -0.99 -27.41 -2.86
N SER A 799 -2.05 -27.70 -3.64
CA SER A 799 -2.00 -27.67 -5.12
C SER A 799 -1.71 -26.26 -5.65
N GLU A 800 -2.37 -25.25 -5.08
CA GLU A 800 -2.17 -23.86 -5.48
C GLU A 800 -0.78 -23.32 -5.14
N PHE A 801 -0.21 -23.77 -4.01
CA PHE A 801 1.17 -23.47 -3.65
C PHE A 801 2.14 -24.04 -4.69
N GLN A 802 2.00 -25.31 -5.07
CA GLN A 802 2.87 -25.95 -6.05
C GLN A 802 2.84 -25.23 -7.42
N GLN A 803 1.65 -24.84 -7.89
CA GLN A 803 1.52 -24.06 -9.13
C GLN A 803 2.17 -22.68 -9.03
N SER A 804 1.94 -21.98 -7.91
CA SER A 804 2.50 -20.65 -7.67
C SER A 804 4.01 -20.70 -7.49
N PHE A 805 4.53 -21.76 -6.86
CA PHE A 805 5.94 -22.04 -6.70
C PHE A 805 6.65 -22.11 -8.05
N ALA A 806 6.21 -23.01 -8.94
CA ALA A 806 6.80 -23.19 -10.26
C ALA A 806 6.88 -21.86 -11.06
N SER A 807 5.76 -21.12 -11.11
CA SER A 807 5.70 -19.84 -11.82
C SER A 807 6.62 -18.78 -11.21
N THR A 808 6.76 -18.76 -9.88
CA THR A 808 7.58 -17.78 -9.16
C THR A 808 9.06 -18.13 -9.23
N SER A 809 9.42 -19.41 -9.16
CA SER A 809 10.78 -19.91 -9.39
C SER A 809 11.24 -19.56 -10.80
N PHE A 810 10.39 -19.78 -11.80
CA PHE A 810 10.68 -19.34 -13.17
C PHE A 810 10.91 -17.82 -13.25
N CYS A 811 10.11 -17.00 -12.56
CA CYS A 811 10.32 -15.54 -12.50
C CYS A 811 11.59 -15.10 -11.74
N GLN A 812 12.24 -16.00 -11.02
CA GLN A 812 13.50 -15.75 -10.29
C GLN A 812 14.75 -16.17 -11.07
N THR A 813 14.58 -16.93 -12.15
CA THR A 813 15.67 -17.34 -13.06
C THR A 813 16.48 -16.14 -13.56
N HIS A 814 17.77 -16.37 -13.79
CA HIS A 814 18.67 -15.38 -14.37
C HIS A 814 18.12 -14.81 -15.66
N ALA A 815 17.66 -15.67 -16.56
CA ALA A 815 17.03 -15.29 -17.83
C ALA A 815 15.92 -14.23 -17.66
N MET A 816 15.08 -14.36 -16.63
CA MET A 816 14.00 -13.40 -16.34
C MET A 816 14.51 -12.13 -15.65
N LYS A 817 15.56 -12.23 -14.83
CA LYS A 817 16.24 -11.08 -14.23
C LYS A 817 16.94 -10.21 -15.29
N VAL A 818 17.55 -10.81 -16.31
CA VAL A 818 18.17 -10.08 -17.44
C VAL A 818 17.12 -9.26 -18.18
N VAL A 819 15.95 -9.83 -18.47
CA VAL A 819 14.82 -9.07 -19.06
C VAL A 819 14.42 -7.86 -18.20
N ARG A 820 14.52 -7.94 -16.86
CA ARG A 820 14.28 -6.77 -15.99
C ARG A 820 15.40 -5.73 -16.04
N ARG A 821 16.66 -6.14 -16.23
CA ARG A 821 17.82 -5.24 -16.34
C ARG A 821 17.82 -4.50 -17.68
N LEU A 822 17.51 -5.20 -18.78
CA LEU A 822 17.33 -4.61 -20.11
C LEU A 822 16.29 -3.47 -20.12
N LYS A 823 15.19 -3.63 -19.37
CA LYS A 823 14.18 -2.56 -19.19
C LYS A 823 14.71 -1.27 -18.55
N ARG A 824 15.77 -1.34 -17.74
CA ARG A 824 16.28 -0.18 -16.99
C ARG A 824 17.40 0.56 -17.71
N ASN A 825 18.24 -0.16 -18.46
CA ASN A 825 19.48 0.40 -18.98
C ASN A 825 19.64 0.33 -20.51
N GLY A 826 18.66 -0.19 -21.27
CA GLY A 826 18.79 -0.32 -22.74
C GLY A 826 19.96 -1.21 -23.17
N GLY A 827 20.22 -2.28 -22.41
CA GLY A 827 21.41 -3.13 -22.59
C GLY A 827 21.38 -3.99 -23.87
N SER A 828 22.57 -4.47 -24.26
CA SER A 828 22.77 -5.31 -25.45
C SER A 828 22.14 -6.70 -25.30
N LEU A 829 21.60 -7.24 -26.40
CA LEU A 829 21.10 -8.61 -26.52
C LEU A 829 22.17 -9.69 -26.29
N ASP A 830 23.47 -9.35 -26.38
CA ASP A 830 24.58 -10.31 -26.31
C ASP A 830 24.76 -10.95 -24.91
N ASP A 831 24.15 -10.38 -23.87
CA ASP A 831 24.14 -10.92 -22.50
C ASP A 831 23.14 -12.08 -22.29
N LEU A 832 22.43 -12.50 -23.34
CA LEU A 832 21.38 -13.51 -23.25
C LEU A 832 21.82 -14.80 -23.94
N ASP A 833 21.96 -15.87 -23.17
CA ASP A 833 22.12 -17.21 -23.72
C ASP A 833 20.87 -17.60 -24.56
N PRO A 834 20.99 -17.72 -25.89
CA PRO A 834 19.89 -18.14 -26.77
C PRO A 834 19.56 -19.64 -26.59
N ASP A 835 20.41 -20.42 -25.91
CA ASP A 835 20.39 -21.88 -25.91
C ASP A 835 19.92 -22.52 -24.59
N LEU A 836 18.96 -21.90 -23.91
CA LEU A 836 17.97 -22.72 -23.21
C LEU A 836 17.05 -23.31 -24.28
N LYS A 837 17.49 -24.38 -24.97
CA LYS A 837 16.65 -25.20 -25.85
C LYS A 837 15.44 -25.67 -25.06
N ILE A 838 14.33 -24.95 -25.20
CA ILE A 838 13.04 -25.34 -24.63
C ILE A 838 12.60 -26.55 -25.44
N ALA A 839 12.85 -27.74 -24.91
CA ALA A 839 12.36 -28.97 -25.51
C ALA A 839 10.84 -28.86 -25.59
N LYS A 840 10.31 -28.68 -26.81
CA LYS A 840 8.90 -28.92 -27.08
C LYS A 840 8.66 -30.38 -26.73
N HIS A 841 8.05 -30.66 -25.58
CA HIS A 841 7.41 -31.94 -25.38
C HIS A 841 6.42 -32.10 -26.54
N LYS A 842 6.70 -33.05 -27.43
CA LYS A 842 5.73 -33.53 -28.41
C LYS A 842 4.53 -33.95 -27.58
N VAL A 843 3.43 -33.20 -27.69
CA VAL A 843 2.12 -33.68 -27.29
C VAL A 843 1.91 -34.96 -28.07
N ILE A 844 2.04 -36.10 -27.40
CA ILE A 844 1.59 -37.38 -27.92
C ILE A 844 0.09 -37.18 -28.09
N LYS A 845 -0.35 -37.02 -29.33
CA LYS A 845 -1.77 -37.15 -29.66
C LYS A 845 -2.17 -38.56 -29.25
N LYS A 846 -2.95 -38.68 -28.18
CA LYS A 846 -3.90 -39.77 -28.02
C LYS A 846 -5.18 -39.39 -28.74
#